data_AF-A0A0D9VRD1-F1
#
_entry.id   AF-A0A0D9VRD1-F1
#
_cell.length_a   1.000
_cell.length_b   1.000
_cell.length_c   1.000
_cell.angle_alpha   90.00
_cell.angle_beta   90.00
_cell.angle_gamma   90.00
#
_symmetry.space_group_name_H-M   'P 1'
#
loop_
_entity.id
_entity.type
_entity.pdbx_description
1 polymer ?
#
loop_
_entity_poly.entity_id
_entity_poly.type
_entity_poly.pdbx_seq_one_letter_code
_entity_poly.pdbx_strand_id
1 'polypeptide(L)'
;MDVDDDPADDLDRISALPDDLLHVILSFLRDEIMATRTAVLSRRWRHVWTKSQELYFVDWYPNKQRKKRGRWFPGFVNWALARRGDADLQSLSIIMSRPKNATSDQVNDWICYAMQRAVKTFTISSPVVHSSYLPIVELPSHGRAESIKLSMSSFRLRLPASQDARYEALIELDISSTWFDEEDGVGVRGRTLGDFVSTCCPRLRKLKLWCPKKLTRLVLRADELEELRVSLADDLLTLDVRAPNLRVFGLNLFRLGQLPRPYWKLIESGVVRIVAPRLEEIDMDNILGWRSRDLRIGDLTSVRRLSNLGLEMHGQYCWETDYGFWLLTNCPNIEHVGLHLRHNMLSMHELVDLMDIDAPQLHKVRSMIVKASDSRPEHFFATSVHSLLLMCPGLRSLCIDITDGDQISLFEDRDTLASHPDITLEFLQEASIIGFTGTDQEMYIVSFLFGISPSIMTMTIHRAKEVTLNNITTDSDDDDDGGGDLNPSNLLKIPSTCHETYIPGSDTAIRKRGRTTDPGCIYELSPRTRMASSSDPSMDTVAPHAAVTSERKLNLDLQEQLPKPYLARALVAVDPSHPQGTQGRDARGLSVLQQHAAFFDRNNDGIIYPWETFQGLRAIGCGFPVSFTLAIVINLALSYPTQPGWMPSLLLSVHVKNIHKAKHGSDSETYDTEGRFDPSKFDAIFSKYGRTQPNALTKDELNTMLKANRNMYDFIGWGASSLEWKLLYSVAKDKDGLLQRDAVRGVFDGSLFERLQDSKKSS
;
A
#
# COMPACT_ATOMS: atom_id res chain seq x y z
N MET A 1 62.39 -31.84 -0.50
CA MET A 1 62.23 -32.95 -1.45
C MET A 1 61.28 -33.95 -0.81
N ASP A 2 60.01 -34.06 -1.18
CA ASP A 2 59.15 -33.26 -2.03
C ASP A 2 57.75 -33.42 -1.44
N VAL A 3 57.00 -32.32 -1.41
CA VAL A 3 55.62 -32.25 -0.93
C VAL A 3 54.74 -32.56 -2.13
N ASP A 4 53.85 -33.54 -1.98
CA ASP A 4 52.78 -33.83 -2.93
C ASP A 4 51.88 -32.60 -3.09
N ASP A 5 51.95 -31.96 -4.25
CA ASP A 5 50.96 -31.01 -4.76
C ASP A 5 49.81 -31.80 -5.38
N ASP A 6 48.68 -31.88 -4.68
CA ASP A 6 47.39 -32.29 -5.24
C ASP A 6 46.65 -31.02 -5.68
N PRO A 7 46.40 -30.78 -6.98
CA PRO A 7 45.67 -29.60 -7.41
C PRO A 7 44.19 -29.85 -7.13
N ALA A 8 43.68 -29.22 -6.07
CA ALA A 8 42.25 -29.04 -5.90
C ALA A 8 41.72 -28.22 -7.09
N ASP A 9 41.24 -28.95 -8.10
CA ASP A 9 40.56 -28.43 -9.28
C ASP A 9 39.33 -27.64 -8.81
N ASP A 10 39.36 -26.33 -9.03
CA ASP A 10 38.36 -25.35 -8.63
C ASP A 10 37.11 -25.55 -9.51
N LEU A 11 36.32 -26.59 -9.20
CA LEU A 11 35.14 -27.00 -9.95
C LEU A 11 34.10 -25.86 -9.96
N ASP A 12 33.96 -25.19 -11.11
CA ASP A 12 32.94 -24.16 -11.35
C ASP A 12 31.53 -24.76 -11.34
N ARG A 13 30.94 -24.85 -10.14
CA ARG A 13 29.59 -25.39 -9.89
C ARG A 13 28.48 -24.51 -10.46
N ILE A 14 28.75 -23.23 -10.69
CA ILE A 14 27.75 -22.27 -11.21
C ILE A 14 27.61 -22.45 -12.72
N SER A 15 28.73 -22.64 -13.43
CA SER A 15 28.70 -22.98 -14.85
C SER A 15 28.16 -24.38 -15.13
N ALA A 16 28.12 -25.30 -14.16
CA ALA A 16 27.70 -26.70 -14.33
C ALA A 16 26.21 -27.00 -14.07
N LEU A 17 25.39 -26.02 -13.65
CA LEU A 17 23.97 -26.25 -13.31
C LEU A 17 23.11 -26.77 -14.49
N PRO A 18 22.19 -27.73 -14.31
CA PRO A 18 21.23 -28.11 -15.35
C PRO A 18 20.38 -26.93 -15.85
N ASP A 19 20.04 -26.93 -17.14
CA ASP A 19 19.23 -25.87 -17.76
C ASP A 19 17.89 -25.67 -17.04
N ASP A 20 17.29 -26.73 -16.53
CA ASP A 20 16.04 -26.68 -15.74
C ASP A 20 16.19 -25.81 -14.47
N LEU A 21 17.29 -25.95 -13.74
CA LEU A 21 17.57 -25.13 -12.55
C LEU A 21 17.90 -23.68 -12.93
N LEU A 22 18.57 -23.48 -14.07
CA LEU A 22 18.81 -22.15 -14.60
C LEU A 22 17.50 -21.45 -14.97
N HIS A 23 16.55 -22.15 -15.61
CA HIS A 23 15.23 -21.60 -15.89
C HIS A 23 14.47 -21.21 -14.61
N VAL A 24 14.58 -22.00 -13.54
CA VAL A 24 14.02 -21.64 -12.22
C VAL A 24 14.68 -20.38 -11.66
N ILE A 25 16.02 -20.30 -11.64
CA ILE A 25 16.75 -19.11 -11.15
C ILE A 25 16.39 -17.87 -11.96
N LEU A 26 16.33 -18.00 -13.29
CA LEU A 26 16.01 -16.91 -14.21
C LEU A 26 14.54 -16.47 -14.07
N SER A 27 13.61 -17.38 -13.75
CA SER A 27 12.20 -17.02 -13.49
C SER A 27 12.04 -16.08 -12.29
N PHE A 28 12.96 -16.11 -11.32
CA PHE A 28 12.98 -15.14 -10.20
C PHE A 28 13.54 -13.78 -10.62
N LEU A 29 14.35 -13.73 -11.67
CA LEU A 29 14.86 -12.50 -12.27
C LEU A 29 13.84 -12.01 -13.28
N ARG A 30 12.75 -11.41 -12.79
CA ARG A 30 11.61 -10.92 -13.57
C ARG A 30 11.96 -9.95 -14.72
N ASP A 31 13.23 -9.53 -14.89
CA ASP A 31 13.71 -8.66 -15.96
C ASP A 31 14.81 -9.36 -16.78
N GLU A 32 14.60 -9.51 -18.09
CA GLU A 32 15.52 -10.18 -19.01
C GLU A 32 16.88 -9.47 -19.16
N ILE A 33 16.95 -8.18 -18.83
CA ILE A 33 18.25 -7.48 -18.76
C ILE A 33 19.04 -7.95 -17.53
N MET A 34 18.36 -8.25 -16.42
CA MET A 34 19.01 -8.85 -15.25
C MET A 34 19.41 -10.29 -15.55
N ALA A 35 18.56 -11.05 -16.25
CA ALA A 35 18.87 -12.38 -16.76
C ALA A 35 20.12 -12.37 -17.66
N THR A 36 20.26 -11.42 -18.59
CA THR A 36 21.49 -11.30 -19.41
C THR A 36 22.73 -10.90 -18.61
N ARG A 37 22.60 -10.09 -17.55
CA ARG A 37 23.73 -9.74 -16.66
C ARG A 37 24.26 -10.95 -15.89
N THR A 38 23.44 -11.97 -15.65
CA THR A 38 23.92 -13.24 -15.08
C THR A 38 24.89 -13.98 -16.00
N ALA A 39 25.01 -13.61 -17.28
CA ALA A 39 26.03 -14.16 -18.17
C ALA A 39 27.48 -13.84 -17.73
N VAL A 40 27.68 -12.92 -16.77
CA VAL A 40 28.97 -12.71 -16.08
C VAL A 40 29.35 -13.93 -15.24
N LEU A 41 28.37 -14.64 -14.67
CA LEU A 41 28.59 -15.85 -13.89
C LEU A 41 29.01 -17.03 -14.78
N SER A 42 28.40 -17.14 -15.96
CA SER A 42 28.80 -18.13 -16.96
C SER A 42 28.29 -17.73 -18.35
N ARG A 43 29.12 -17.89 -19.39
CA ARG A 43 28.74 -17.61 -20.78
C ARG A 43 27.54 -18.44 -21.24
N ARG A 44 27.31 -19.62 -20.65
CA ARG A 44 26.18 -20.50 -20.99
C ARG A 44 24.83 -19.87 -20.63
N TRP A 45 24.75 -19.15 -19.50
CA TRP A 45 23.50 -18.54 -19.02
C TRP A 45 22.93 -17.52 -20.02
N ARG A 46 23.80 -16.92 -20.86
CA ARG A 46 23.42 -16.02 -21.95
C ARG A 46 22.43 -16.63 -22.96
N HIS A 47 22.43 -17.94 -23.13
CA HIS A 47 21.62 -18.64 -24.13
C HIS A 47 20.43 -19.39 -23.54
N VAL A 48 20.46 -19.65 -22.23
CA VAL A 48 19.41 -20.42 -21.55
C VAL A 48 18.14 -19.58 -21.38
N TRP A 49 18.27 -18.32 -20.95
CA TRP A 49 17.10 -17.46 -20.72
C TRP A 49 16.25 -17.25 -21.98
N THR A 50 16.85 -17.20 -23.18
CA THR A 50 16.11 -17.01 -24.44
C THR A 50 15.15 -18.17 -24.77
N LYS A 51 15.31 -19.32 -24.11
CA LYS A 51 14.40 -20.48 -24.23
C LYS A 51 13.34 -20.53 -23.12
N SER A 52 13.27 -19.51 -22.26
CA SER A 52 12.27 -19.40 -21.20
C SER A 52 10.85 -19.42 -21.76
N GLN A 53 9.93 -20.04 -21.02
CA GLN A 53 8.51 -20.08 -21.34
C GLN A 53 7.83 -18.72 -21.09
N GLU A 54 8.45 -17.87 -20.28
CA GLU A 54 7.97 -16.53 -19.96
C GLU A 54 9.08 -15.53 -20.26
N LEU A 55 8.80 -14.57 -21.14
CA LEU A 55 9.73 -13.49 -21.50
C LEU A 55 9.14 -12.14 -21.08
N TYR A 56 9.93 -11.34 -20.37
CA TYR A 56 9.53 -10.04 -19.85
C TYR A 56 10.56 -8.95 -20.16
N PHE A 57 10.21 -8.06 -21.09
CA PHE A 57 11.07 -6.97 -21.56
C PHE A 57 10.57 -5.62 -21.05
N VAL A 58 11.43 -4.88 -20.33
CA VAL A 58 11.14 -3.50 -19.89
C VAL A 58 12.35 -2.61 -20.14
N ASP A 59 12.11 -1.37 -20.55
CA ASP A 59 13.15 -0.37 -20.82
C ASP A 59 13.47 0.56 -19.62
N TRP A 60 13.08 0.19 -18.39
CA TRP A 60 13.15 1.06 -17.20
C TRP A 60 14.59 1.31 -16.74
N TYR A 61 15.06 2.56 -16.89
CA TYR A 61 16.30 3.05 -16.29
C TYR A 61 16.10 4.47 -15.73
N PRO A 62 16.26 4.69 -14.40
CA PRO A 62 16.11 6.00 -13.75
C PRO A 62 17.31 6.94 -13.92
N ASN A 63 18.39 6.51 -14.58
CA ASN A 63 19.63 7.28 -14.62
C ASN A 63 19.65 8.28 -15.80
N LYS A 64 19.50 9.59 -15.50
CA LYS A 64 19.43 10.71 -16.46
C LYS A 64 20.70 10.92 -17.32
N GLN A 65 21.78 10.20 -17.05
CA GLN A 65 23.11 10.39 -17.67
C GLN A 65 23.32 9.67 -19.02
N ARG A 66 22.36 8.90 -19.55
CA ARG A 66 22.51 8.20 -20.85
C ARG A 66 21.40 8.50 -21.84
N LYS A 67 21.26 9.78 -22.23
CA LYS A 67 20.34 10.24 -23.30
C LYS A 67 20.59 9.61 -24.68
N LYS A 68 21.69 8.88 -24.92
CA LYS A 68 22.05 8.31 -26.24
C LYS A 68 21.69 6.83 -26.48
N ARG A 69 21.09 6.11 -25.51
CA ARG A 69 20.83 4.65 -25.64
C ARG A 69 19.38 4.21 -25.94
N GLY A 70 18.50 5.12 -26.37
CA GLY A 70 17.11 4.78 -26.73
C GLY A 70 16.95 3.78 -27.89
N ARG A 71 18.00 3.54 -28.70
CA ARG A 71 17.97 2.61 -29.85
C ARG A 71 18.29 1.16 -29.52
N TRP A 72 18.72 0.82 -28.30
CA TRP A 72 19.14 -0.55 -27.99
C TRP A 72 17.96 -1.49 -27.69
N PHE A 73 16.89 -0.98 -27.07
CA PHE A 73 15.77 -1.82 -26.61
C PHE A 73 15.08 -2.59 -27.75
N PRO A 74 14.67 -1.97 -28.87
CA PRO A 74 14.07 -2.73 -29.96
C PRO A 74 15.03 -3.74 -30.59
N GLY A 75 16.30 -3.36 -30.74
CA GLY A 75 17.34 -4.27 -31.24
C GLY A 75 17.56 -5.47 -30.32
N PHE A 76 17.46 -5.25 -29.01
CA PHE A 76 17.55 -6.31 -28.00
C PHE A 76 16.35 -7.27 -28.06
N VAL A 77 15.12 -6.74 -28.12
CA VAL A 77 13.91 -7.55 -28.27
C VAL A 77 13.98 -8.36 -29.57
N ASN A 78 14.30 -7.73 -30.70
CA ASN A 78 14.46 -8.42 -31.99
C ASN A 78 15.51 -9.53 -31.91
N TRP A 79 16.68 -9.23 -31.33
CA TRP A 79 17.73 -10.22 -31.15
C TRP A 79 17.28 -11.40 -30.28
N ALA A 80 16.53 -11.14 -29.20
CA ALA A 80 16.05 -12.18 -28.30
C ALA A 80 15.02 -13.09 -28.96
N LEU A 81 14.03 -12.50 -29.65
CA LEU A 81 13.00 -13.24 -30.38
C LEU A 81 13.60 -14.05 -31.54
N ALA A 82 14.55 -13.46 -32.29
CA ALA A 82 15.26 -14.17 -33.35
C ALA A 82 16.12 -15.32 -32.82
N ARG A 83 16.72 -15.18 -31.62
CA ARG A 83 17.54 -16.23 -31.01
C ARG A 83 16.73 -17.42 -30.52
N ARG A 84 15.50 -17.17 -30.07
CA ARG A 84 14.54 -18.21 -29.67
C ARG A 84 14.07 -19.04 -30.86
N GLY A 85 13.82 -18.40 -32.01
CA GLY A 85 13.26 -19.05 -33.19
C GLY A 85 11.77 -19.37 -33.03
N ASP A 86 11.35 -20.55 -33.50
CA ASP A 86 9.93 -20.91 -33.68
C ASP A 86 9.29 -21.63 -32.48
N ALA A 87 9.98 -21.69 -31.34
CA ALA A 87 9.47 -22.36 -30.15
C ALA A 87 8.33 -21.56 -29.48
N ASP A 88 7.22 -22.24 -29.19
CA ASP A 88 6.08 -21.69 -28.47
C ASP A 88 6.49 -21.15 -27.08
N LEU A 89 5.78 -20.12 -26.61
CA LEU A 89 5.90 -19.53 -25.28
C LEU A 89 4.57 -19.52 -24.54
N GLN A 90 4.63 -19.63 -23.23
CA GLN A 90 3.50 -19.38 -22.34
C GLN A 90 3.17 -17.87 -22.33
N SER A 91 4.14 -17.01 -22.04
CA SER A 91 3.88 -15.57 -21.84
C SER A 91 4.94 -14.67 -22.47
N LEU A 92 4.52 -13.57 -23.10
CA LEU A 92 5.38 -12.49 -23.59
C LEU A 92 4.86 -11.14 -23.13
N SER A 93 5.71 -10.38 -22.45
CA SER A 93 5.44 -9.01 -22.04
C SER A 93 6.51 -8.06 -22.58
N ILE A 94 6.08 -7.01 -23.27
CA ILE A 94 6.97 -5.95 -23.79
C ILE A 94 6.44 -4.60 -23.30
N ILE A 95 7.16 -3.97 -22.39
CA ILE A 95 6.78 -2.71 -21.75
C ILE A 95 7.76 -1.62 -22.16
N MET A 96 7.26 -0.66 -22.93
CA MET A 96 7.99 0.55 -23.31
C MET A 96 7.56 1.70 -22.39
N SER A 97 8.53 2.33 -21.73
CA SER A 97 8.35 3.46 -20.83
C SER A 97 8.78 4.78 -21.47
N ARG A 98 9.57 4.74 -22.55
CA ARG A 98 10.09 5.94 -23.24
C ARG A 98 9.39 6.20 -24.57
N PRO A 99 8.99 7.45 -24.86
CA PRO A 99 8.38 7.78 -26.15
C PRO A 99 9.38 7.58 -27.29
N LYS A 100 8.89 7.15 -28.46
CA LYS A 100 9.68 6.86 -29.67
C LYS A 100 10.74 5.75 -29.48
N ASN A 101 10.50 4.80 -28.58
CA ASN A 101 11.44 3.70 -28.35
C ASN A 101 11.53 2.74 -29.54
N ALA A 102 10.40 2.46 -30.22
CA ALA A 102 10.29 1.51 -31.31
C ALA A 102 9.49 2.09 -32.49
N THR A 103 9.75 1.63 -33.71
CA THR A 103 8.95 1.98 -34.90
C THR A 103 7.68 1.12 -34.97
N SER A 104 6.69 1.52 -35.78
CA SER A 104 5.48 0.71 -36.00
C SER A 104 5.80 -0.65 -36.58
N ASP A 105 6.78 -0.74 -37.50
CA ASP A 105 7.17 -2.00 -38.12
C ASP A 105 7.74 -2.97 -37.09
N GLN A 106 8.57 -2.47 -36.16
CA GLN A 106 9.11 -3.29 -35.08
C GLN A 106 8.01 -3.78 -34.14
N VAL A 107 7.06 -2.92 -33.79
CA VAL A 107 5.92 -3.29 -32.94
C VAL A 107 5.01 -4.30 -33.66
N ASN A 108 4.77 -4.12 -34.95
CA ASN A 108 4.04 -5.07 -35.79
C ASN A 108 4.74 -6.43 -35.81
N ASP A 109 6.06 -6.46 -36.01
CA ASP A 109 6.84 -7.71 -35.98
C ASP A 109 6.72 -8.42 -34.63
N TRP A 110 6.75 -7.68 -33.51
CA TRP A 110 6.56 -8.25 -32.18
C TRP A 110 5.17 -8.82 -31.96
N ILE A 111 4.14 -8.11 -32.42
CA ILE A 111 2.75 -8.59 -32.35
C ILE A 111 2.58 -9.82 -33.23
N CYS A 112 3.10 -9.83 -34.46
CA CYS A 112 3.10 -11.00 -35.35
C CYS A 112 3.76 -12.21 -34.68
N TYR A 113 4.95 -12.02 -34.11
CA TYR A 113 5.65 -13.07 -33.38
C TYR A 113 4.82 -13.57 -32.20
N ALA A 114 4.27 -12.65 -31.39
CA ALA A 114 3.46 -12.99 -30.22
C ALA A 114 2.20 -13.78 -30.60
N MET A 115 1.47 -13.33 -31.62
CA MET A 115 0.23 -13.98 -32.05
C MET A 115 0.45 -15.42 -32.55
N GLN A 116 1.61 -15.69 -33.16
CA GLN A 116 1.97 -17.02 -33.67
C GLN A 116 2.49 -17.95 -32.56
N ARG A 117 3.20 -17.41 -31.56
CA ARG A 117 4.01 -18.20 -30.63
C ARG A 117 3.52 -18.17 -29.18
N ALA A 118 2.82 -17.13 -28.74
CA ALA A 118 2.29 -17.02 -27.37
C ALA A 118 0.96 -17.75 -27.21
N VAL A 119 0.89 -18.63 -26.21
CA VAL A 119 -0.31 -19.46 -25.96
C VAL A 119 -1.11 -19.03 -24.73
N LYS A 120 -0.49 -18.49 -23.67
CA LYS A 120 -1.23 -17.98 -22.50
C LYS A 120 -1.43 -16.48 -22.56
N THR A 121 -0.36 -15.69 -22.36
CA THR A 121 -0.49 -14.25 -22.16
C THR A 121 0.39 -13.45 -23.10
N PHE A 122 -0.19 -12.48 -23.79
CA PHE A 122 0.56 -11.46 -24.52
C PHE A 122 0.24 -10.09 -23.94
N THR A 123 1.28 -9.32 -23.58
CA THR A 123 1.15 -7.94 -23.10
C THR A 123 2.11 -7.03 -23.85
N ILE A 124 1.59 -5.93 -24.37
CA ILE A 124 2.41 -4.86 -24.94
C ILE A 124 1.94 -3.50 -24.43
N SER A 125 2.87 -2.67 -23.99
CA SER A 125 2.56 -1.31 -23.53
C SER A 125 3.52 -0.27 -24.11
N SER A 126 2.97 0.90 -24.44
CA SER A 126 3.70 2.08 -24.90
C SER A 126 3.35 3.28 -24.01
N PRO A 127 4.25 4.25 -23.82
CA PRO A 127 3.96 5.43 -23.03
C PRO A 127 2.97 6.35 -23.75
N VAL A 128 2.38 7.26 -23.00
CA VAL A 128 1.48 8.29 -23.53
C VAL A 128 2.27 9.28 -24.39
N VAL A 129 1.81 9.49 -25.63
CA VAL A 129 2.38 10.47 -26.55
C VAL A 129 1.27 11.37 -27.06
N HIS A 130 1.46 12.69 -26.92
CA HIS A 130 0.58 13.69 -27.53
C HIS A 130 1.11 14.01 -28.92
N SER A 131 0.62 13.32 -29.95
CA SER A 131 0.95 13.60 -31.34
C SER A 131 -0.28 13.52 -32.23
N SER A 132 -0.40 14.45 -33.17
CA SER A 132 -1.50 14.52 -34.14
C SER A 132 -1.46 13.38 -35.18
N TYR A 133 -0.29 12.76 -35.39
CA TYR A 133 -0.07 11.70 -36.37
C TYR A 133 0.54 10.47 -35.70
N LEU A 134 -0.31 9.51 -35.37
CA LEU A 134 0.10 8.25 -34.75
C LEU A 134 0.25 7.15 -35.83
N PRO A 135 1.35 6.39 -35.82
CA PRO A 135 1.56 5.33 -36.79
C PRO A 135 0.64 4.14 -36.52
N ILE A 136 0.32 3.37 -37.57
CA ILE A 136 -0.64 2.26 -37.52
C ILE A 136 0.07 0.97 -37.13
N VAL A 137 -0.58 0.22 -36.24
CA VAL A 137 -0.22 -1.13 -35.82
C VAL A 137 -1.41 -2.04 -36.08
N GLU A 138 -1.20 -3.14 -36.81
CA GLU A 138 -2.26 -4.06 -37.22
C GLU A 138 -2.19 -5.36 -36.41
N LEU A 139 -3.33 -5.79 -35.89
CA LEU A 139 -3.45 -7.12 -35.29
C LEU A 139 -3.50 -8.18 -36.40
N PRO A 140 -2.65 -9.23 -36.33
CA PRO A 140 -2.67 -10.36 -37.26
C PRO A 140 -4.04 -11.04 -37.35
N SER A 141 -4.29 -11.78 -38.44
CA SER A 141 -5.58 -12.48 -38.58
C SER A 141 -5.77 -13.64 -37.59
N HIS A 142 -4.69 -14.24 -37.10
CA HIS A 142 -4.77 -15.40 -36.20
C HIS A 142 -3.98 -15.12 -34.92
N GLY A 143 -4.53 -15.52 -33.77
CA GLY A 143 -3.86 -15.45 -32.48
C GLY A 143 -4.13 -16.70 -31.64
N ARG A 144 -3.09 -17.21 -30.97
CA ARG A 144 -3.16 -18.43 -30.12
C ARG A 144 -3.25 -18.15 -28.62
N ALA A 145 -3.13 -16.88 -28.21
CA ALA A 145 -3.09 -16.50 -26.81
C ALA A 145 -4.47 -16.54 -26.13
N GLU A 146 -4.51 -17.02 -24.89
CA GLU A 146 -5.71 -16.99 -24.02
C GLU A 146 -6.01 -15.60 -23.45
N SER A 147 -5.00 -14.76 -23.25
CA SER A 147 -5.13 -13.39 -22.72
C SER A 147 -4.27 -12.42 -23.53
N ILE A 148 -4.88 -11.36 -24.06
CA ILE A 148 -4.21 -10.30 -24.81
C ILE A 148 -4.44 -8.96 -24.10
N LYS A 149 -3.35 -8.27 -23.76
CA LYS A 149 -3.36 -6.95 -23.12
C LYS A 149 -2.59 -5.94 -23.96
N LEU A 150 -3.30 -4.94 -24.47
CA LEU A 150 -2.77 -3.93 -25.38
C LEU A 150 -2.90 -2.55 -24.72
N SER A 151 -1.78 -1.93 -24.34
CA SER A 151 -1.75 -0.57 -23.77
C SER A 151 -0.96 0.37 -24.69
N MET A 152 -1.51 0.75 -25.84
CA MET A 152 -0.75 1.36 -26.94
C MET A 152 -1.10 2.83 -27.23
N SER A 153 -0.86 3.73 -26.28
CA SER A 153 -1.10 5.18 -26.44
C SER A 153 -0.29 5.87 -27.54
N SER A 154 0.81 5.26 -28.00
CA SER A 154 1.68 5.81 -29.05
C SER A 154 1.30 5.36 -30.47
N PHE A 155 0.27 4.52 -30.66
CA PHE A 155 -0.04 3.87 -31.94
C PHE A 155 -1.55 3.88 -32.21
N ARG A 156 -1.94 3.87 -33.50
CA ARG A 156 -3.31 3.54 -33.92
C ARG A 156 -3.43 2.03 -34.10
N LEU A 157 -4.39 1.41 -33.43
CA LEU A 157 -4.70 0.01 -33.58
C LEU A 157 -5.68 -0.20 -34.74
N ARG A 158 -5.28 -1.06 -35.67
CA ARG A 158 -6.12 -1.60 -36.72
C ARG A 158 -6.42 -3.07 -36.45
N LEU A 159 -7.70 -3.41 -36.41
CA LEU A 159 -8.16 -4.79 -36.24
C LEU A 159 -8.13 -5.54 -37.59
N PRO A 160 -7.93 -6.87 -37.57
CA PRO A 160 -7.80 -7.65 -38.79
C PRO A 160 -9.08 -7.56 -39.64
N ALA A 161 -8.92 -7.11 -40.88
CA ALA A 161 -10.04 -7.02 -41.83
C ALA A 161 -10.46 -8.40 -42.38
N SER A 162 -9.53 -9.36 -42.43
CA SER A 162 -9.74 -10.69 -43.02
C SER A 162 -10.93 -11.45 -42.42
N GLN A 163 -11.78 -12.02 -43.28
CA GLN A 163 -12.92 -12.85 -42.85
C GLN A 163 -12.48 -14.15 -42.15
N ASP A 164 -11.27 -14.61 -42.45
CA ASP A 164 -10.64 -15.79 -41.87
C ASP A 164 -9.99 -15.51 -40.51
N ALA A 165 -10.11 -14.29 -39.99
CA ALA A 165 -9.51 -13.96 -38.71
C ALA A 165 -10.14 -14.77 -37.57
N ARG A 166 -9.31 -15.45 -36.76
CA ARG A 166 -9.74 -16.38 -35.70
C ARG A 166 -8.82 -16.30 -34.48
N TYR A 167 -9.45 -16.10 -33.33
CA TYR A 167 -8.84 -16.04 -32.00
C TYR A 167 -9.54 -17.04 -31.08
N GLU A 168 -9.42 -18.32 -31.42
CA GLU A 168 -10.22 -19.41 -30.82
C GLU A 168 -9.91 -19.68 -29.35
N ALA A 169 -8.69 -19.36 -28.91
CA ALA A 169 -8.26 -19.55 -27.52
C ALA A 169 -8.52 -18.34 -26.63
N LEU A 170 -8.86 -17.18 -27.20
CA LEU A 170 -8.89 -15.90 -26.48
C LEU A 170 -10.05 -15.84 -25.47
N ILE A 171 -9.71 -15.75 -24.19
CA ILE A 171 -10.61 -15.67 -23.04
C ILE A 171 -10.70 -14.23 -22.50
N GLU A 172 -9.57 -13.50 -22.47
CA GLU A 172 -9.49 -12.13 -21.97
C GLU A 172 -8.86 -11.19 -22.99
N LEU A 173 -9.54 -10.07 -23.28
CA LEU A 173 -9.04 -8.97 -24.09
C LEU A 173 -9.08 -7.68 -23.26
N ASP A 174 -7.90 -7.12 -23.00
CA ASP A 174 -7.72 -5.84 -22.30
C ASP A 174 -7.10 -4.84 -23.27
N ILE A 175 -7.82 -3.77 -23.56
CA ILE A 175 -7.36 -2.67 -24.41
C ILE A 175 -7.39 -1.40 -23.60
N SER A 176 -6.20 -0.86 -23.35
CA SER A 176 -5.97 0.33 -22.54
C SER A 176 -5.35 1.44 -23.39
N SER A 177 -5.83 2.67 -23.24
CA SER A 177 -5.30 3.91 -23.81
C SER A 177 -4.94 3.81 -25.31
N THR A 178 -5.77 3.12 -26.11
CA THR A 178 -5.44 2.81 -27.51
C THR A 178 -6.32 3.61 -28.47
N TRP A 179 -5.73 4.11 -29.56
CA TRP A 179 -6.43 4.85 -30.62
C TRP A 179 -6.98 3.89 -31.68
N PHE A 180 -8.28 3.90 -31.91
CA PHE A 180 -8.90 3.13 -32.98
C PHE A 180 -8.85 3.88 -34.31
N ASP A 181 -8.60 3.15 -35.39
CA ASP A 181 -8.58 3.67 -36.75
C ASP A 181 -10.00 3.64 -37.38
N GLU A 182 -11.01 4.23 -36.71
CA GLU A 182 -12.41 4.13 -37.15
C GLU A 182 -12.91 5.31 -38.02
N GLU A 183 -12.15 6.40 -38.16
CA GLU A 183 -12.50 7.53 -39.05
C GLU A 183 -11.25 8.28 -39.54
N ASP A 184 -10.98 8.16 -40.84
CA ASP A 184 -10.51 9.21 -41.76
C ASP A 184 -10.93 8.74 -43.18
N GLY A 185 -11.89 9.43 -43.81
CA GLY A 185 -12.34 9.11 -45.17
C GLY A 185 -11.15 9.05 -46.14
N VAL A 186 -11.20 8.09 -47.07
CA VAL A 186 -10.21 7.78 -48.14
C VAL A 186 -9.34 6.51 -47.91
N GLY A 187 -9.54 5.71 -46.86
CA GLY A 187 -8.82 4.44 -46.62
C GLY A 187 -9.68 3.17 -46.54
N VAL A 188 -9.05 1.99 -46.72
CA VAL A 188 -9.65 0.65 -46.51
C VAL A 188 -10.14 0.54 -45.08
N ARG A 189 -11.46 0.40 -44.89
CA ARG A 189 -12.13 0.32 -43.59
C ARG A 189 -11.67 -0.94 -42.83
N GLY A 190 -11.03 -0.75 -41.68
CA GLY A 190 -10.76 -1.85 -40.74
C GLY A 190 -12.05 -2.43 -40.15
N ARG A 191 -11.97 -3.63 -39.55
CA ARG A 191 -13.11 -4.22 -38.80
C ARG A 191 -13.36 -3.41 -37.53
N THR A 192 -14.63 -3.20 -37.17
CA THR A 192 -14.96 -2.54 -35.89
C THR A 192 -14.61 -3.45 -34.71
N LEU A 193 -14.38 -2.88 -33.52
CA LEU A 193 -14.11 -3.69 -32.32
C LEU A 193 -15.29 -4.64 -32.01
N GLY A 194 -16.51 -4.15 -32.18
CA GLY A 194 -17.73 -4.92 -31.99
C GLY A 194 -17.79 -6.15 -32.89
N ASP A 195 -17.54 -5.96 -34.19
CA ASP A 195 -17.52 -7.05 -35.16
C ASP A 195 -16.38 -8.02 -34.88
N PHE A 196 -15.18 -7.54 -34.53
CA PHE A 196 -14.04 -8.38 -34.19
C PHE A 196 -14.36 -9.32 -33.02
N VAL A 197 -14.88 -8.79 -31.92
CA VAL A 197 -15.26 -9.60 -30.75
C VAL A 197 -16.36 -10.59 -31.11
N SER A 198 -17.39 -10.15 -31.85
CA SER A 198 -18.57 -10.96 -32.15
C SER A 198 -18.28 -12.08 -33.16
N THR A 199 -17.26 -11.94 -34.01
CA THR A 199 -17.01 -12.88 -35.13
C THR A 199 -15.69 -13.65 -35.01
N CYS A 200 -14.66 -13.07 -34.39
CA CYS A 200 -13.32 -13.67 -34.33
C CYS A 200 -13.02 -14.37 -33.01
N CYS A 201 -13.73 -14.04 -31.93
CA CYS A 201 -13.38 -14.41 -30.56
C CYS A 201 -14.48 -15.25 -29.88
N PRO A 202 -14.66 -16.52 -30.28
CA PRO A 202 -15.80 -17.34 -29.86
C PRO A 202 -15.78 -17.74 -28.38
N ARG A 203 -14.64 -17.63 -27.69
CA ARG A 203 -14.47 -18.00 -26.26
C ARG A 203 -14.21 -16.81 -25.35
N LEU A 204 -14.42 -15.58 -25.83
CA LEU A 204 -14.11 -14.39 -25.07
C LEU A 204 -15.07 -14.23 -23.90
N ARG A 205 -14.54 -14.34 -22.68
CA ARG A 205 -15.29 -14.20 -21.42
C ARG A 205 -15.11 -12.83 -20.78
N LYS A 206 -13.97 -12.16 -21.02
CA LYS A 206 -13.64 -10.87 -20.39
C LYS A 206 -13.20 -9.85 -21.43
N LEU A 207 -13.88 -8.70 -21.47
CA LEU A 207 -13.52 -7.56 -22.29
C LEU A 207 -13.35 -6.31 -21.41
N LYS A 208 -12.15 -5.75 -21.40
CA LYS A 208 -11.81 -4.54 -20.64
C LYS A 208 -11.33 -3.46 -21.59
N LEU A 209 -11.99 -2.31 -21.55
CA LEU A 209 -11.64 -1.13 -22.33
C LEU A 209 -11.36 0.02 -21.36
N TRP A 210 -10.15 0.55 -21.38
CA TRP A 210 -9.76 1.69 -20.56
C TRP A 210 -9.26 2.81 -21.45
N CYS A 211 -9.84 4.00 -21.36
CA CYS A 211 -9.45 5.18 -22.16
C CYS A 211 -9.35 4.91 -23.69
N PRO A 212 -10.36 4.27 -24.33
CA PRO A 212 -10.34 4.10 -25.79
C PRO A 212 -10.46 5.48 -26.48
N LYS A 213 -9.63 5.73 -27.50
CA LYS A 213 -9.67 6.97 -28.30
C LYS A 213 -10.16 6.68 -29.71
N LYS A 214 -10.92 7.61 -30.29
CA LYS A 214 -11.61 7.50 -31.59
C LYS A 214 -12.61 6.34 -31.74
N LEU A 215 -13.05 5.72 -30.63
CA LEU A 215 -14.07 4.68 -30.64
C LEU A 215 -15.45 5.32 -30.41
N THR A 216 -16.17 5.66 -31.48
CA THR A 216 -17.44 6.41 -31.38
C THR A 216 -18.66 5.53 -31.15
N ARG A 217 -18.62 4.27 -31.60
CA ARG A 217 -19.74 3.33 -31.47
C ARG A 217 -19.25 1.92 -31.17
N LEU A 218 -19.79 1.33 -30.12
CA LEU A 218 -19.51 -0.05 -29.74
C LEU A 218 -20.80 -0.88 -29.73
N VAL A 219 -20.94 -1.76 -30.74
CA VAL A 219 -22.03 -2.73 -30.82
C VAL A 219 -21.47 -4.13 -30.55
N LEU A 220 -21.81 -4.72 -29.41
CA LEU A 220 -21.32 -6.03 -29.01
C LEU A 220 -22.44 -7.07 -29.08
N ARG A 221 -22.18 -8.18 -29.77
CA ARG A 221 -23.03 -9.38 -29.85
C ARG A 221 -22.19 -10.58 -29.45
N ALA A 222 -22.10 -10.84 -28.15
CA ALA A 222 -21.19 -11.83 -27.60
C ALA A 222 -21.88 -12.68 -26.54
N ASP A 223 -22.24 -13.92 -26.91
CA ASP A 223 -23.03 -14.79 -26.03
C ASP A 223 -22.22 -15.38 -24.88
N GLU A 224 -20.93 -15.60 -25.06
CA GLU A 224 -20.01 -16.18 -24.05
C GLU A 224 -19.38 -15.12 -23.12
N LEU A 225 -19.67 -13.84 -23.33
CA LEU A 225 -19.06 -12.75 -22.56
C LEU A 225 -19.65 -12.72 -21.14
N GLU A 226 -18.79 -12.79 -20.13
CA GLU A 226 -19.15 -12.81 -18.70
C GLU A 226 -18.83 -11.49 -17.99
N GLU A 227 -17.78 -10.78 -18.41
CA GLU A 227 -17.33 -9.52 -17.83
C GLU A 227 -17.05 -8.48 -18.92
N LEU A 228 -17.71 -7.33 -18.83
CA LEU A 228 -17.46 -6.16 -19.67
C LEU A 228 -17.17 -4.96 -18.77
N ARG A 229 -15.99 -4.36 -18.92
CA ARG A 229 -15.64 -3.09 -18.24
C ARG A 229 -15.23 -2.06 -19.26
N VAL A 230 -15.87 -0.89 -19.23
CA VAL A 230 -15.56 0.25 -20.10
C VAL A 230 -15.34 1.48 -19.22
N SER A 231 -14.14 2.06 -19.30
CA SER A 231 -13.75 3.18 -18.46
C SER A 231 -13.11 4.31 -19.28
N LEU A 232 -13.32 5.58 -18.89
CA LEU A 232 -12.71 6.77 -19.52
C LEU A 232 -12.94 6.85 -21.05
N ALA A 233 -14.11 6.40 -21.53
CA ALA A 233 -14.42 6.33 -22.94
C ALA A 233 -15.03 7.66 -23.46
N ASP A 234 -14.22 8.71 -23.56
CA ASP A 234 -14.71 10.06 -23.87
C ASP A 234 -15.33 10.22 -25.27
N ASP A 235 -14.81 9.47 -26.23
CA ASP A 235 -15.25 9.55 -27.64
C ASP A 235 -16.49 8.68 -27.91
N LEU A 236 -16.87 7.80 -26.96
CA LEU A 236 -17.90 6.79 -27.17
C LEU A 236 -19.30 7.40 -27.08
N LEU A 237 -20.01 7.42 -28.21
CA LEU A 237 -21.35 7.99 -28.33
C LEU A 237 -22.46 6.98 -28.05
N THR A 238 -22.28 5.75 -28.55
CA THR A 238 -23.29 4.68 -28.45
C THR A 238 -22.65 3.39 -27.97
N LEU A 239 -23.22 2.79 -26.92
CA LEU A 239 -22.87 1.48 -26.41
C LEU A 239 -24.11 0.56 -26.48
N ASP A 240 -24.08 -0.44 -27.35
CA ASP A 240 -25.17 -1.41 -27.52
C ASP A 240 -24.62 -2.82 -27.31
N VAL A 241 -24.97 -3.43 -26.19
CA VAL A 241 -24.47 -4.73 -25.75
C VAL A 241 -25.61 -5.73 -25.66
N ARG A 242 -25.48 -6.84 -26.39
CA ARG A 242 -26.31 -8.03 -26.23
C ARG A 242 -25.41 -9.19 -25.86
N ALA A 243 -25.46 -9.58 -24.60
CA ALA A 243 -24.60 -10.60 -24.01
C ALA A 243 -25.39 -11.39 -22.95
N PRO A 244 -26.07 -12.49 -23.33
CA PRO A 244 -26.95 -13.24 -22.44
C PRO A 244 -26.27 -13.82 -21.19
N ASN A 245 -24.98 -14.17 -21.26
CA ASN A 245 -24.22 -14.72 -20.13
C ASN A 245 -23.40 -13.66 -19.36
N LEU A 246 -23.62 -12.36 -19.64
CA LEU A 246 -22.90 -11.30 -18.95
C LEU A 246 -23.32 -11.25 -17.49
N ARG A 247 -22.34 -11.39 -16.59
CA ARG A 247 -22.51 -11.38 -15.13
C ARG A 247 -22.03 -10.08 -14.50
N VAL A 248 -20.97 -9.47 -15.05
CA VAL A 248 -20.36 -8.25 -14.53
C VAL A 248 -20.32 -7.18 -15.62
N PHE A 249 -20.93 -6.04 -15.34
CA PHE A 249 -20.91 -4.87 -16.22
C PHE A 249 -20.33 -3.66 -15.49
N GLY A 250 -19.28 -3.06 -16.04
CA GLY A 250 -18.67 -1.84 -15.52
C GLY A 250 -18.67 -0.70 -16.53
N LEU A 251 -19.11 0.49 -16.13
CA LEU A 251 -19.11 1.70 -16.94
C LEU A 251 -18.70 2.92 -16.11
N ASN A 252 -17.43 3.32 -16.18
CA ASN A 252 -16.85 4.35 -15.32
C ASN A 252 -16.29 5.54 -16.14
N LEU A 253 -16.50 6.77 -15.66
CA LEU A 253 -16.03 8.00 -16.32
C LEU A 253 -16.34 8.06 -17.83
N PHE A 254 -17.54 7.66 -18.24
CA PHE A 254 -17.99 7.68 -19.63
C PHE A 254 -18.34 9.11 -20.05
N ARG A 255 -17.52 9.67 -20.95
CA ARG A 255 -17.51 11.08 -21.38
C ARG A 255 -17.28 12.10 -20.26
N LEU A 256 -16.02 12.48 -20.07
CA LEU A 256 -15.66 13.76 -19.44
C LEU A 256 -15.74 14.86 -20.51
N GLY A 257 -16.78 15.69 -20.46
CA GLY A 257 -16.84 16.88 -21.30
C GLY A 257 -15.62 17.77 -21.04
N GLN A 258 -14.72 17.93 -22.01
CA GLN A 258 -13.59 18.87 -21.93
C GLN A 258 -14.02 20.35 -22.09
N LEU A 259 -15.19 20.73 -21.57
CA LEU A 259 -15.69 22.11 -21.69
C LEU A 259 -15.72 22.78 -20.31
N PRO A 260 -15.26 24.05 -20.20
CA PRO A 260 -15.43 24.86 -19.01
C PRO A 260 -16.88 24.90 -18.54
N ARG A 261 -17.06 25.12 -17.24
CA ARG A 261 -18.30 24.92 -16.47
C ARG A 261 -19.59 25.73 -16.86
N PRO A 262 -19.71 26.55 -17.93
CA PRO A 262 -21.04 27.04 -18.35
C PRO A 262 -21.75 26.22 -19.46
N TYR A 263 -21.06 25.33 -20.20
CA TYR A 263 -21.58 24.79 -21.49
C TYR A 263 -22.06 23.33 -21.48
N TRP A 264 -22.19 22.69 -20.31
CA TRP A 264 -22.62 21.29 -20.15
C TRP A 264 -24.01 20.95 -20.73
N LYS A 265 -24.88 21.95 -20.99
CA LYS A 265 -26.20 21.77 -21.63
C LYS A 265 -26.16 21.32 -23.10
N LEU A 266 -24.99 21.27 -23.73
CA LEU A 266 -24.84 20.98 -25.18
C LEU A 266 -24.27 19.58 -25.50
N ILE A 267 -24.01 18.72 -24.50
CA ILE A 267 -23.52 17.36 -24.77
C ILE A 267 -24.71 16.51 -25.23
N GLU A 268 -24.75 16.14 -26.51
CA GLU A 268 -25.67 15.11 -27.02
C GLU A 268 -25.51 13.84 -26.20
N SER A 269 -26.57 13.42 -25.51
CA SER A 269 -26.54 12.31 -24.56
C SER A 269 -26.13 11.00 -25.24
N GLY A 270 -25.21 10.28 -24.60
CA GLY A 270 -24.79 8.97 -25.09
C GLY A 270 -25.85 7.93 -24.80
N VAL A 271 -26.13 7.05 -25.77
CA VAL A 271 -27.14 6.01 -25.60
C VAL A 271 -26.48 4.72 -25.17
N VAL A 272 -26.86 4.19 -24.01
CA VAL A 272 -26.44 2.88 -23.53
C VAL A 272 -27.61 1.91 -23.53
N ARG A 273 -27.43 0.78 -24.22
CA ARG A 273 -28.40 -0.31 -24.27
C ARG A 273 -27.71 -1.60 -23.89
N ILE A 274 -28.22 -2.28 -22.88
CA ILE A 274 -27.65 -3.52 -22.38
C ILE A 274 -28.77 -4.55 -22.25
N VAL A 275 -28.58 -5.69 -22.90
CA VAL A 275 -29.45 -6.85 -22.81
C VAL A 275 -28.63 -8.00 -22.23
N ALA A 276 -28.75 -8.19 -20.92
CA ALA A 276 -28.00 -9.15 -20.11
C ALA A 276 -28.86 -9.68 -18.96
N PRO A 277 -29.73 -10.68 -19.19
CA PRO A 277 -30.68 -11.18 -18.17
C PRO A 277 -30.01 -11.88 -16.98
N ARG A 278 -28.74 -12.29 -17.10
CA ARG A 278 -27.95 -12.95 -16.04
C ARG A 278 -27.00 -11.99 -15.31
N LEU A 279 -27.23 -10.68 -15.43
CA LEU A 279 -26.37 -9.67 -14.83
C LEU A 279 -26.45 -9.72 -13.30
N GLU A 280 -25.31 -9.87 -12.63
CA GLU A 280 -25.20 -10.02 -11.17
C GLU A 280 -24.58 -8.79 -10.52
N GLU A 281 -23.61 -8.16 -11.19
CA GLU A 281 -22.85 -7.00 -10.69
C GLU A 281 -22.85 -5.86 -11.71
N ILE A 282 -23.14 -4.64 -11.21
CA ILE A 282 -23.03 -3.40 -11.97
C ILE A 282 -22.07 -2.45 -11.24
N ASP A 283 -21.05 -1.98 -11.95
CA ASP A 283 -20.03 -1.07 -11.46
C ASP A 283 -20.08 0.25 -12.24
N MET A 284 -20.54 1.35 -11.62
CA MET A 284 -20.76 2.61 -12.37
C MET A 284 -20.44 3.90 -11.60
N ASP A 285 -19.27 4.49 -11.88
CA ASP A 285 -18.79 5.76 -11.33
C ASP A 285 -18.64 6.82 -12.44
N ASN A 286 -19.71 7.53 -12.82
CA ASN A 286 -19.70 8.56 -13.87
C ASN A 286 -19.93 9.96 -13.31
N ILE A 287 -19.02 10.91 -13.56
CA ILE A 287 -18.90 12.20 -12.83
C ILE A 287 -19.91 13.27 -13.27
N LEU A 288 -20.60 13.17 -14.43
CA LEU A 288 -21.39 14.28 -14.95
C LEU A 288 -22.64 13.87 -15.74
N GLY A 289 -23.82 14.32 -15.31
CA GLY A 289 -24.94 14.72 -16.20
C GLY A 289 -25.73 13.62 -16.91
N TRP A 290 -25.61 12.36 -16.49
CA TRP A 290 -26.41 11.28 -17.06
C TRP A 290 -27.82 11.30 -16.49
N ARG A 291 -28.80 11.54 -17.36
CA ARG A 291 -30.20 11.34 -17.01
C ARG A 291 -30.53 9.86 -17.18
N SER A 292 -31.32 9.30 -16.26
CA SER A 292 -31.82 7.91 -16.30
C SER A 292 -32.38 7.47 -17.67
N ARG A 293 -32.87 8.41 -18.50
CA ARG A 293 -33.44 8.15 -19.83
C ARG A 293 -32.44 7.63 -20.86
N ASP A 294 -31.16 7.87 -20.67
CA ASP A 294 -30.07 7.52 -21.59
C ASP A 294 -29.49 6.12 -21.33
N LEU A 295 -29.79 5.56 -20.15
CA LEU A 295 -29.38 4.23 -19.72
C LEU A 295 -30.55 3.25 -19.84
N ARG A 296 -30.42 2.23 -20.69
CA ARG A 296 -31.41 1.17 -20.85
C ARG A 296 -30.77 -0.18 -20.60
N ILE A 297 -30.91 -0.66 -19.36
CA ILE A 297 -30.51 -2.02 -18.98
C ILE A 297 -31.78 -2.87 -18.86
N GLY A 298 -31.87 -3.93 -19.66
CA GLY A 298 -32.98 -4.88 -19.60
C GLY A 298 -32.79 -5.90 -18.48
N ASP A 299 -33.88 -6.19 -17.75
CA ASP A 299 -33.98 -7.18 -16.68
C ASP A 299 -32.91 -7.06 -15.59
N LEU A 300 -33.20 -6.25 -14.57
CA LEU A 300 -32.35 -6.03 -13.40
C LEU A 300 -32.63 -7.00 -12.24
N THR A 301 -33.49 -8.01 -12.43
CA THR A 301 -33.91 -8.91 -11.34
C THR A 301 -32.79 -9.82 -10.86
N SER A 302 -31.81 -10.11 -11.71
CA SER A 302 -30.63 -10.93 -11.38
C SER A 302 -29.55 -10.16 -10.62
N VAL A 303 -29.59 -8.83 -10.61
CA VAL A 303 -28.55 -8.00 -9.99
C VAL A 303 -28.58 -8.17 -8.47
N ARG A 304 -27.42 -8.45 -7.88
CA ARG A 304 -27.21 -8.60 -6.43
C ARG A 304 -26.25 -7.57 -5.86
N ARG A 305 -25.36 -7.02 -6.70
CA ARG A 305 -24.33 -6.07 -6.29
C ARG A 305 -24.29 -4.85 -7.19
N LEU A 306 -24.36 -3.67 -6.58
CA LEU A 306 -23.96 -2.41 -7.21
C LEU A 306 -22.65 -1.96 -6.57
N SER A 307 -21.64 -1.63 -7.35
CA SER A 307 -20.33 -1.18 -6.85
C SER A 307 -19.94 0.19 -7.43
N ASN A 308 -19.21 0.97 -6.63
CA ASN A 308 -18.73 2.32 -6.96
C ASN A 308 -19.80 3.22 -7.63
N LEU A 309 -21.06 3.06 -7.22
CA LEU A 309 -22.17 3.78 -7.79
C LEU A 309 -22.06 5.26 -7.44
N GLY A 310 -21.81 6.09 -8.43
CA GLY A 310 -21.84 7.54 -8.25
C GLY A 310 -23.25 8.00 -7.89
N LEU A 311 -23.41 8.69 -6.77
CA LEU A 311 -24.69 9.22 -6.31
C LEU A 311 -24.54 10.72 -6.00
N GLU A 312 -25.27 11.54 -6.75
CA GLU A 312 -25.32 12.98 -6.52
C GLU A 312 -26.30 13.30 -5.38
N MET A 313 -25.77 13.73 -4.23
CA MET A 313 -26.53 14.00 -3.03
C MET A 313 -26.19 15.37 -2.45
N HIS A 314 -27.20 15.99 -1.83
CA HIS A 314 -27.03 17.17 -1.00
C HIS A 314 -27.84 16.98 0.30
N GLY A 315 -27.20 16.35 1.28
CA GLY A 315 -27.83 15.99 2.55
C GLY A 315 -28.87 14.89 2.32
N GLN A 316 -30.12 15.15 2.69
CA GLN A 316 -31.23 14.20 2.48
C GLN A 316 -31.75 14.12 1.05
N TYR A 317 -31.33 15.04 0.18
CA TYR A 317 -31.89 15.17 -1.17
C TYR A 317 -31.01 14.49 -2.21
N CYS A 318 -31.65 13.72 -3.11
CA CYS A 318 -31.02 13.08 -4.27
C CYS A 318 -31.68 13.57 -5.57
N TRP A 319 -30.97 13.60 -6.69
CA TRP A 319 -31.58 13.95 -7.99
C TRP A 319 -32.50 12.82 -8.49
N GLU A 320 -33.75 13.15 -8.84
CA GLU A 320 -34.73 12.16 -9.35
C GLU A 320 -34.26 11.51 -10.66
N THR A 321 -33.58 12.28 -11.49
CA THR A 321 -33.07 11.84 -12.79
C THR A 321 -31.68 11.21 -12.73
N ASP A 322 -31.09 11.09 -11.54
CA ASP A 322 -29.78 10.47 -11.34
C ASP A 322 -29.82 8.98 -11.70
N TYR A 323 -28.81 8.53 -12.44
CA TYR A 323 -28.70 7.12 -12.84
C TYR A 323 -28.39 6.21 -11.65
N GLY A 324 -27.65 6.70 -10.65
CA GLY A 324 -27.34 5.99 -9.42
C GLY A 324 -28.61 5.73 -8.62
N PHE A 325 -29.41 6.77 -8.41
CA PHE A 325 -30.72 6.64 -7.77
C PHE A 325 -31.68 5.72 -8.55
N TRP A 326 -31.71 5.83 -9.87
CA TRP A 326 -32.49 4.95 -10.73
C TRP A 326 -32.09 3.47 -10.57
N LEU A 327 -30.79 3.16 -10.52
CA LEU A 327 -30.30 1.79 -10.31
C LEU A 327 -30.65 1.26 -8.92
N LEU A 328 -30.52 2.08 -7.88
CA LEU A 328 -30.88 1.70 -6.50
C LEU A 328 -32.36 1.30 -6.40
N THR A 329 -33.24 2.04 -7.08
CA THR A 329 -34.69 1.82 -7.02
C THR A 329 -35.19 0.72 -7.96
N ASN A 330 -34.47 0.43 -9.06
CA ASN A 330 -34.88 -0.53 -10.07
C ASN A 330 -34.20 -1.91 -9.94
N CYS A 331 -33.36 -2.13 -8.92
CA CYS A 331 -32.74 -3.42 -8.63
C CYS A 331 -33.41 -4.12 -7.41
N PRO A 332 -34.46 -4.93 -7.59
CA PRO A 332 -35.30 -5.44 -6.50
C PRO A 332 -34.63 -6.50 -5.59
N ASN A 333 -33.49 -7.05 -6.00
CA ASN A 333 -32.79 -8.13 -5.32
C ASN A 333 -31.37 -7.75 -4.86
N ILE A 334 -31.07 -6.46 -4.81
CA ILE A 334 -29.77 -5.96 -4.37
C ILE A 334 -29.47 -6.33 -2.90
N GLU A 335 -28.29 -6.88 -2.69
CA GLU A 335 -27.77 -7.31 -1.37
C GLU A 335 -26.56 -6.48 -0.94
N HIS A 336 -25.76 -6.02 -1.92
CA HIS A 336 -24.54 -5.25 -1.70
C HIS A 336 -24.56 -3.93 -2.47
N VAL A 337 -24.30 -2.83 -1.77
CA VAL A 337 -24.25 -1.48 -2.37
C VAL A 337 -22.92 -0.82 -2.06
N GLY A 338 -22.18 -0.42 -3.07
CA GLY A 338 -21.03 0.47 -2.95
C GLY A 338 -21.37 1.81 -3.58
N LEU A 339 -21.37 2.88 -2.78
CA LEU A 339 -21.73 4.24 -3.17
C LEU A 339 -20.51 5.16 -3.14
N HIS A 340 -20.44 6.07 -4.11
CA HIS A 340 -19.49 7.17 -4.15
C HIS A 340 -20.28 8.49 -4.14
N LEU A 341 -20.28 9.19 -3.00
CA LEU A 341 -21.14 10.35 -2.77
C LEU A 341 -20.49 11.63 -3.32
N ARG A 342 -21.23 12.36 -4.15
CA ARG A 342 -20.78 13.63 -4.75
C ARG A 342 -21.73 14.76 -4.38
N HIS A 343 -21.15 15.90 -3.98
CA HIS A 343 -21.87 17.06 -3.47
C HIS A 343 -21.71 18.24 -4.44
N ASN A 344 -22.24 18.12 -5.66
CA ASN A 344 -22.18 19.18 -6.67
C ASN A 344 -23.57 19.83 -6.84
N MET A 345 -23.78 21.04 -6.31
CA MET A 345 -25.01 21.82 -6.54
C MET A 345 -24.86 22.76 -7.74
N LEU A 346 -25.59 22.50 -8.83
CA LEU A 346 -25.78 23.47 -9.93
C LEU A 346 -27.26 23.80 -10.20
N SER A 347 -28.22 23.10 -9.57
CA SER A 347 -29.67 23.26 -9.81
C SER A 347 -30.52 22.65 -8.68
N MET A 348 -31.52 23.39 -8.18
CA MET A 348 -32.47 23.00 -7.12
C MET A 348 -33.83 22.48 -7.68
N HIS A 349 -33.85 21.92 -8.89
CA HIS A 349 -35.06 21.39 -9.51
C HIS A 349 -34.92 19.86 -9.70
N GLU A 350 -35.98 19.09 -9.39
CA GLU A 350 -36.06 17.62 -9.46
C GLU A 350 -35.26 16.86 -8.37
N LEU A 351 -35.50 17.20 -7.10
CA LEU A 351 -34.93 16.52 -5.93
C LEU A 351 -35.95 15.58 -5.28
N VAL A 352 -35.49 14.39 -4.89
CA VAL A 352 -36.20 13.42 -4.05
C VAL A 352 -35.67 13.52 -2.64
N ASP A 353 -36.56 13.71 -1.67
CA ASP A 353 -36.22 13.64 -0.25
C ASP A 353 -36.21 12.18 0.21
N LEU A 354 -35.04 11.67 0.60
CA LEU A 354 -34.87 10.29 1.04
C LEU A 354 -35.39 10.04 2.47
N MET A 355 -35.79 11.09 3.20
CA MET A 355 -36.40 10.98 4.52
C MET A 355 -37.93 11.03 4.48
N ASP A 356 -38.53 11.22 3.31
CA ASP A 356 -39.97 11.15 3.15
C ASP A 356 -40.47 9.71 3.39
N ILE A 357 -41.70 9.57 3.88
CA ILE A 357 -42.32 8.26 4.19
C ILE A 357 -42.49 7.40 2.94
N ASP A 358 -42.59 8.05 1.78
CA ASP A 358 -42.74 7.43 0.46
C ASP A 358 -41.39 7.10 -0.19
N ALA A 359 -40.26 7.32 0.51
CA ALA A 359 -38.93 7.04 0.00
C ALA A 359 -38.69 5.53 -0.22
N PRO A 360 -37.88 5.14 -1.23
CA PRO A 360 -37.62 3.74 -1.54
C PRO A 360 -36.96 2.97 -0.38
N GLN A 361 -37.51 1.80 -0.05
CA GLN A 361 -36.99 0.94 1.02
C GLN A 361 -36.28 -0.30 0.46
N LEU A 362 -34.98 -0.39 0.70
CA LEU A 362 -34.08 -1.42 0.18
C LEU A 362 -33.87 -2.55 1.21
N HIS A 363 -34.95 -3.26 1.55
CA HIS A 363 -34.96 -4.27 2.62
C HIS A 363 -33.99 -5.44 2.46
N LYS A 364 -33.54 -5.72 1.22
CA LYS A 364 -32.63 -6.84 0.92
C LYS A 364 -31.16 -6.46 1.05
N VAL A 365 -30.83 -5.17 1.12
CA VAL A 365 -29.45 -4.71 1.30
C VAL A 365 -28.93 -5.16 2.65
N ARG A 366 -27.82 -5.92 2.63
CA ARG A 366 -27.13 -6.43 3.82
C ARG A 366 -25.78 -5.77 4.02
N SER A 367 -25.16 -5.24 2.98
CA SER A 367 -23.84 -4.64 3.05
C SER A 367 -23.80 -3.34 2.25
N MET A 368 -23.24 -2.29 2.86
CA MET A 368 -23.09 -0.97 2.25
C MET A 368 -21.65 -0.48 2.41
N ILE A 369 -21.07 0.02 1.33
CA ILE A 369 -19.79 0.75 1.33
C ILE A 369 -20.08 2.17 0.86
N VAL A 370 -19.63 3.18 1.60
CA VAL A 370 -19.80 4.59 1.24
C VAL A 370 -18.44 5.26 1.16
N LYS A 371 -18.12 5.83 0.00
CA LYS A 371 -16.88 6.58 -0.25
C LYS A 371 -17.18 8.07 -0.37
N ALA A 372 -16.39 8.91 0.29
CA ALA A 372 -16.41 10.36 0.12
C ALA A 372 -15.60 10.79 -1.12
N SER A 373 -16.07 11.77 -1.89
CA SER A 373 -15.37 12.29 -3.09
C SER A 373 -14.59 13.60 -2.83
N ASP A 374 -13.52 13.82 -3.61
CA ASP A 374 -12.53 14.92 -3.60
C ASP A 374 -13.06 16.35 -3.93
N SER A 375 -14.36 16.51 -4.24
CA SER A 375 -14.92 17.85 -4.50
C SER A 375 -15.30 18.52 -3.18
N ARG A 376 -14.51 19.54 -2.77
CA ARG A 376 -14.73 20.47 -1.64
C ARG A 376 -15.96 20.12 -0.77
N PRO A 377 -15.77 19.52 0.40
CA PRO A 377 -16.88 19.03 1.20
C PRO A 377 -17.71 20.19 1.72
N GLU A 378 -18.84 20.45 1.05
CA GLU A 378 -19.96 21.11 1.69
C GLU A 378 -20.51 20.16 2.78
N HIS A 379 -21.05 20.77 3.83
CA HIS A 379 -21.29 20.23 5.17
C HIS A 379 -22.33 19.09 5.31
N PHE A 380 -22.54 18.27 4.28
CA PHE A 380 -23.72 17.40 4.13
C PHE A 380 -23.44 15.89 4.07
N PHE A 381 -22.18 15.45 4.18
CA PHE A 381 -21.82 14.03 4.06
C PHE A 381 -22.52 13.17 5.12
N ALA A 382 -22.51 13.60 6.39
CA ALA A 382 -23.15 12.85 7.48
C ALA A 382 -24.67 12.72 7.28
N THR A 383 -25.33 13.80 6.88
CA THR A 383 -26.76 13.81 6.57
C THR A 383 -27.10 12.92 5.36
N SER A 384 -26.20 12.86 4.38
CA SER A 384 -26.35 11.95 3.23
C SER A 384 -26.25 10.50 3.66
N VAL A 385 -25.24 10.15 4.45
CA VAL A 385 -25.08 8.79 5.02
C VAL A 385 -26.31 8.43 5.87
N HIS A 386 -26.79 9.33 6.72
CA HIS A 386 -27.98 9.13 7.54
C HIS A 386 -29.21 8.75 6.70
N SER A 387 -29.45 9.50 5.62
CA SER A 387 -30.58 9.29 4.73
C SER A 387 -30.46 7.97 3.94
N LEU A 388 -29.26 7.53 3.62
CA LEU A 388 -29.00 6.24 2.99
C LEU A 388 -29.24 5.06 3.94
N LEU A 389 -28.88 5.22 5.22
CA LEU A 389 -29.15 4.22 6.25
C LEU A 389 -30.66 4.03 6.48
N LEU A 390 -31.43 5.12 6.40
CA LEU A 390 -32.91 5.08 6.44
C LEU A 390 -33.52 4.22 5.33
N MET A 391 -32.95 4.26 4.12
CA MET A 391 -33.41 3.40 3.03
C MET A 391 -33.04 1.93 3.23
N CYS A 392 -32.11 1.59 4.13
CA CYS A 392 -31.53 0.25 4.26
C CYS A 392 -31.74 -0.37 5.65
N PRO A 393 -32.98 -0.62 6.10
CA PRO A 393 -33.25 -1.13 7.46
C PRO A 393 -32.70 -2.55 7.69
N GLY A 394 -32.44 -3.33 6.64
CA GLY A 394 -31.92 -4.69 6.71
C GLY A 394 -30.39 -4.81 6.80
N LEU A 395 -29.67 -3.68 6.90
CA LEU A 395 -28.22 -3.60 6.82
C LEU A 395 -27.53 -4.37 7.96
N ARG A 396 -26.50 -5.14 7.62
CA ARG A 396 -25.69 -5.93 8.56
C ARG A 396 -24.24 -5.49 8.63
N SER A 397 -23.70 -4.97 7.54
CA SER A 397 -22.31 -4.53 7.42
C SER A 397 -22.25 -3.16 6.75
N LEU A 398 -21.55 -2.21 7.37
CA LEU A 398 -21.33 -0.85 6.86
C LEU A 398 -19.84 -0.53 6.81
N CYS A 399 -19.34 -0.07 5.67
CA CYS A 399 -18.00 0.47 5.53
C CYS A 399 -18.04 1.93 5.06
N ILE A 400 -17.40 2.83 5.79
CA ILE A 400 -17.25 4.24 5.42
C ILE A 400 -15.78 4.48 5.08
N ASP A 401 -15.50 4.93 3.88
CA ASP A 401 -14.16 5.20 3.38
C ASP A 401 -13.96 6.71 3.17
N ILE A 402 -13.03 7.28 3.93
CA ILE A 402 -12.75 8.70 4.08
C ILE A 402 -11.35 9.03 3.53
N THR A 403 -10.66 8.10 2.84
CA THR A 403 -9.24 8.26 2.51
C THR A 403 -8.89 9.35 1.49
N ASP A 404 -9.85 9.80 0.68
CA ASP A 404 -9.64 10.77 -0.42
C ASP A 404 -10.09 12.21 -0.07
N GLY A 405 -10.46 12.49 1.19
CA GLY A 405 -10.88 13.83 1.61
C GLY A 405 -9.79 14.59 2.36
N ASP A 406 -9.23 15.64 1.75
CA ASP A 406 -8.51 16.67 2.50
C ASP A 406 -9.45 17.28 3.55
N GLN A 407 -9.01 17.28 4.82
CA GLN A 407 -9.71 17.82 6.01
C GLN A 407 -11.23 17.98 5.85
N ILE A 408 -11.96 16.87 5.84
CA ILE A 408 -13.42 16.89 5.67
C ILE A 408 -14.06 17.61 6.85
N SER A 409 -14.66 18.77 6.62
CA SER A 409 -15.62 19.37 7.54
C SER A 409 -16.96 18.64 7.40
N LEU A 410 -17.12 17.54 8.13
CA LEU A 410 -18.25 16.60 8.01
C LEU A 410 -19.60 17.15 8.48
N PHE A 411 -19.67 18.34 9.10
CA PHE A 411 -20.91 18.85 9.72
C PHE A 411 -21.15 20.35 9.52
N GLU A 412 -22.42 20.68 9.26
CA GLU A 412 -23.09 21.92 9.63
C GLU A 412 -24.00 21.55 10.80
N ASP A 413 -23.79 22.29 11.90
CA ASP A 413 -24.61 22.34 13.11
C ASP A 413 -25.00 21.02 13.81
N ARG A 414 -24.69 20.96 15.11
CA ARG A 414 -25.02 19.85 16.01
C ARG A 414 -26.53 19.60 16.11
N ASP A 415 -27.32 20.61 15.75
CA ASP A 415 -28.78 20.65 15.84
C ASP A 415 -29.48 20.00 14.64
N THR A 416 -28.81 19.86 13.49
CA THR A 416 -29.43 19.34 12.27
C THR A 416 -29.76 17.85 12.41
N LEU A 417 -28.83 17.00 12.88
CA LEU A 417 -29.10 15.57 13.13
C LEU A 417 -29.94 15.30 14.39
N ALA A 418 -29.89 16.18 15.39
CA ALA A 418 -30.66 16.04 16.64
C ALA A 418 -32.18 16.20 16.43
N SER A 419 -32.59 16.70 15.26
CA SER A 419 -33.99 16.89 14.87
C SER A 419 -34.58 15.71 14.08
N HIS A 420 -33.77 14.69 13.77
CA HIS A 420 -34.16 13.57 12.91
C HIS A 420 -34.62 12.36 13.76
N PRO A 421 -35.57 11.54 13.27
CA PRO A 421 -36.22 10.49 14.06
C PRO A 421 -35.22 9.48 14.65
N ASP A 422 -35.52 8.96 15.84
CA ASP A 422 -34.77 7.89 16.51
C ASP A 422 -34.76 6.62 15.66
N ILE A 423 -33.74 6.47 14.82
CA ILE A 423 -33.58 5.28 13.97
C ILE A 423 -32.83 4.21 14.76
N THR A 424 -33.38 3.00 14.73
CA THR A 424 -32.70 1.82 15.29
C THR A 424 -32.35 0.84 14.16
N LEU A 425 -31.06 0.73 13.82
CA LEU A 425 -30.54 -0.29 12.91
C LEU A 425 -30.32 -1.60 13.66
N GLU A 426 -31.42 -2.32 13.93
CA GLU A 426 -31.41 -3.54 14.77
C GLU A 426 -30.51 -4.67 14.24
N PHE A 427 -30.17 -4.67 12.96
CA PHE A 427 -29.41 -5.76 12.31
C PHE A 427 -27.96 -5.42 12.01
N LEU A 428 -27.50 -4.19 12.25
CA LEU A 428 -26.13 -3.77 11.93
C LEU A 428 -25.14 -4.38 12.92
N GLN A 429 -24.35 -5.35 12.46
CA GLN A 429 -23.40 -6.14 13.26
C GLN A 429 -21.94 -5.69 13.07
N GLU A 430 -21.59 -5.27 11.86
CA GLU A 430 -20.23 -4.89 11.49
C GLU A 430 -20.22 -3.46 10.98
N ALA A 431 -19.32 -2.65 11.52
CA ALA A 431 -19.03 -1.31 11.03
C ALA A 431 -17.52 -1.13 10.85
N SER A 432 -17.10 -0.54 9.73
CA SER A 432 -15.70 -0.19 9.50
C SER A 432 -15.54 1.21 8.97
N ILE A 433 -14.54 1.94 9.46
CA ILE A 433 -14.16 3.27 8.96
C ILE A 433 -12.72 3.23 8.47
N ILE A 434 -12.49 3.63 7.22
CA ILE A 434 -11.18 3.68 6.58
C ILE A 434 -10.77 5.14 6.38
N GLY A 435 -9.51 5.47 6.64
CA GLY A 435 -9.00 6.84 6.53
C GLY A 435 -9.26 7.69 7.76
N PHE A 436 -9.50 7.07 8.92
CA PHE A 436 -9.80 7.77 10.16
C PHE A 436 -8.61 8.60 10.66
N THR A 437 -8.82 9.90 10.89
CA THR A 437 -7.83 10.87 11.38
C THR A 437 -8.03 11.23 12.86
N GLY A 438 -9.23 11.00 13.40
CA GLY A 438 -9.57 11.23 14.80
C GLY A 438 -10.13 12.61 15.11
N THR A 439 -10.67 13.33 14.13
CA THR A 439 -11.34 14.62 14.35
C THR A 439 -12.61 14.45 15.20
N ASP A 440 -13.03 15.50 15.91
CA ASP A 440 -14.28 15.50 16.71
C ASP A 440 -15.51 15.09 15.87
N GLN A 441 -15.46 15.42 14.59
CA GLN A 441 -16.50 15.12 13.61
C GLN A 441 -16.50 13.64 13.19
N GLU A 442 -15.34 13.04 12.93
CA GLU A 442 -15.25 11.59 12.66
C GLU A 442 -15.65 10.77 13.90
N MET A 443 -15.30 11.25 15.10
CA MET A 443 -15.74 10.66 16.37
C MET A 443 -17.27 10.75 16.55
N TYR A 444 -17.93 11.76 15.97
CA TYR A 444 -19.38 11.83 15.95
C TYR A 444 -20.00 10.72 15.08
N ILE A 445 -19.41 10.37 13.93
CA ILE A 445 -19.90 9.23 13.12
C ILE A 445 -19.85 7.94 13.95
N VAL A 446 -18.77 7.74 14.71
CA VAL A 446 -18.63 6.58 15.61
C VAL A 446 -19.72 6.60 16.68
N SER A 447 -19.92 7.72 17.37
CA SER A 447 -20.94 7.81 18.43
C SER A 447 -22.36 7.68 17.88
N PHE A 448 -22.63 8.23 16.71
CA PHE A 448 -23.89 8.09 15.99
C PHE A 448 -24.18 6.62 15.65
N LEU A 449 -23.21 5.88 15.08
CA LEU A 449 -23.37 4.46 14.76
C LEU A 449 -23.67 3.59 15.99
N PHE A 450 -22.99 3.86 17.12
CA PHE A 450 -23.29 3.19 18.40
C PHE A 450 -24.64 3.61 18.99
N GLY A 451 -25.10 4.85 18.74
CA GLY A 451 -26.39 5.34 19.18
C GLY A 451 -27.56 4.68 18.44
N ILE A 452 -27.41 4.47 17.13
CA ILE A 452 -28.49 3.91 16.28
C ILE A 452 -28.48 2.38 16.22
N SER A 453 -27.38 1.69 16.52
CA SER A 453 -27.32 0.23 16.45
C SER A 453 -26.87 -0.41 17.77
N PRO A 454 -27.79 -0.98 18.56
CA PRO A 454 -27.43 -1.77 19.74
C PRO A 454 -26.80 -3.13 19.40
N SER A 455 -26.78 -3.53 18.12
CA SER A 455 -26.39 -4.86 17.65
C SER A 455 -24.97 -4.94 17.08
N ILE A 456 -24.20 -3.84 17.10
CA ILE A 456 -22.81 -3.81 16.60
C ILE A 456 -21.96 -4.78 17.43
N MET A 457 -21.41 -5.79 16.77
CA MET A 457 -20.48 -6.77 17.35
C MET A 457 -19.03 -6.39 17.08
N THR A 458 -18.75 -5.75 15.94
CA THR A 458 -17.39 -5.41 15.52
C THR A 458 -17.36 -4.02 14.91
N MET A 459 -16.49 -3.17 15.45
CA MET A 459 -16.19 -1.84 14.93
C MET A 459 -14.70 -1.79 14.59
N THR A 460 -14.38 -1.62 13.31
CA THR A 460 -12.99 -1.60 12.82
C THR A 460 -12.61 -0.21 12.33
N ILE A 461 -11.58 0.39 12.91
CA ILE A 461 -11.11 1.72 12.51
C ILE A 461 -9.71 1.57 11.90
N HIS A 462 -9.60 1.86 10.60
CA HIS A 462 -8.34 1.91 9.89
C HIS A 462 -7.88 3.36 9.80
N ARG A 463 -6.76 3.66 10.49
CA ARG A 463 -6.16 4.99 10.49
C ARG A 463 -5.66 5.35 9.08
N ALA A 464 -5.83 6.60 8.68
CA ALA A 464 -5.15 7.13 7.50
C ALA A 464 -3.63 6.90 7.65
N LYS A 465 -2.97 6.36 6.62
CA LYS A 465 -1.51 6.34 6.60
C LYS A 465 -1.04 7.80 6.55
N GLU A 466 -0.21 8.23 7.49
CA GLU A 466 0.46 9.54 7.40
C GLU A 466 1.24 9.59 6.08
N VAL A 467 0.68 10.27 5.10
CA VAL A 467 1.46 10.77 3.97
C VAL A 467 2.36 11.83 4.58
N THR A 468 3.64 11.51 4.73
CA THR A 468 4.65 12.48 5.14
C THR A 468 4.77 13.51 4.03
N LEU A 469 4.02 14.61 4.15
CA LEU A 469 4.13 15.80 3.31
C LEU A 469 5.45 16.51 3.64
N ASN A 470 6.55 15.96 3.13
CA ASN A 470 7.79 16.70 3.06
C ASN A 470 7.85 17.44 1.71
N ASN A 471 7.87 18.77 1.84
CA ASN A 471 8.22 19.81 0.86
C ASN A 471 7.06 20.50 0.15
N ILE A 472 6.46 21.50 0.82
CA ILE A 472 6.32 22.84 0.24
C ILE A 472 6.60 23.85 1.37
N THR A 473 7.84 24.27 1.52
CA THR A 473 8.15 25.58 2.12
C THR A 473 8.10 26.60 1.00
N THR A 474 7.12 27.48 1.09
CA THR A 474 7.02 28.75 0.37
C THR A 474 8.21 29.62 0.75
N ASP A 475 9.13 29.86 -0.18
CA ASP A 475 9.88 31.12 -0.20
C ASP A 475 9.18 32.03 -1.20
N SER A 476 8.65 33.13 -0.67
CA SER A 476 8.18 34.32 -1.35
C SER A 476 9.36 35.06 -1.99
N ASP A 477 9.15 35.57 -3.20
CA ASP A 477 9.43 36.95 -3.63
C ASP A 477 9.10 37.09 -5.13
N ASP A 478 7.95 37.74 -5.42
CA ASP A 478 7.61 38.75 -6.45
C ASP A 478 8.42 38.78 -7.79
N ASP A 479 7.89 38.81 -9.01
CA ASP A 479 6.76 39.57 -9.61
C ASP A 479 6.22 38.94 -10.93
N ASP A 480 4.90 39.08 -11.14
CA ASP A 480 4.03 39.19 -12.34
C ASP A 480 4.43 38.59 -13.73
N ASP A 481 3.63 37.62 -14.23
CA ASP A 481 2.48 37.84 -15.15
C ASP A 481 2.16 36.57 -16.00
N GLY A 482 0.87 36.18 -16.08
CA GLY A 482 0.30 35.41 -17.20
C GLY A 482 0.28 33.86 -17.21
N GLY A 483 -0.74 33.25 -16.58
CA GLY A 483 -1.61 32.21 -17.19
C GLY A 483 -1.15 30.74 -17.33
N GLY A 484 -1.97 29.82 -16.80
CA GLY A 484 -2.27 28.54 -17.48
C GLY A 484 -1.81 27.23 -16.81
N ASP A 485 -2.82 26.46 -16.36
CA ASP A 485 -2.94 24.99 -16.36
C ASP A 485 -2.22 24.10 -15.34
N LEU A 486 -3.08 23.51 -14.50
CA LEU A 486 -2.88 22.33 -13.66
C LEU A 486 -2.82 21.04 -14.51
N ASN A 487 -2.01 20.06 -14.10
CA ASN A 487 -2.35 18.66 -14.33
C ASN A 487 -1.72 17.73 -13.27
N PRO A 488 -2.52 16.95 -12.52
CA PRO A 488 -2.06 15.97 -11.55
C PRO A 488 -1.92 14.58 -12.20
N SER A 489 -0.85 13.86 -11.90
CA SER A 489 -0.79 12.41 -12.15
C SER A 489 0.37 11.79 -11.40
N ASN A 490 0.06 10.99 -10.39
CA ASN A 490 0.73 9.71 -10.09
C ASN A 490 0.07 9.03 -8.88
N LEU A 491 -0.98 8.24 -9.13
CA LEU A 491 -1.49 7.23 -8.20
C LEU A 491 -1.20 5.85 -8.80
N LEU A 492 -0.27 5.12 -8.18
CA LEU A 492 -0.01 3.70 -8.44
C LEU A 492 -0.82 2.88 -7.43
N LYS A 493 -1.81 2.14 -7.95
CA LYS A 493 -2.65 1.18 -7.22
C LYS A 493 -1.85 -0.08 -6.82
N ILE A 494 -2.10 -0.60 -5.62
CA ILE A 494 -1.69 -1.96 -5.18
C ILE A 494 -2.98 -2.75 -4.87
N PRO A 495 -3.10 -4.03 -5.27
CA PRO A 495 -4.36 -4.79 -5.20
C PRO A 495 -4.64 -5.37 -3.81
N SER A 496 -5.89 -5.33 -3.36
CA SER A 496 -6.39 -6.04 -2.18
C SER A 496 -7.16 -7.29 -2.57
N THR A 497 -6.64 -8.45 -2.18
CA THR A 497 -7.35 -9.74 -2.20
C THR A 497 -7.79 -10.06 -0.78
N CYS A 498 -9.09 -10.09 -0.52
CA CYS A 498 -9.66 -10.69 0.70
C CYS A 498 -10.24 -12.07 0.33
N HIS A 499 -9.73 -13.12 0.96
CA HIS A 499 -10.28 -14.48 0.91
C HIS A 499 -10.89 -14.86 2.27
N GLU A 500 -11.88 -15.73 2.20
CA GLU A 500 -12.88 -16.17 3.19
C GLU A 500 -12.39 -17.20 4.25
N THR A 501 -12.94 -17.03 5.47
CA THR A 501 -13.45 -17.96 6.53
C THR A 501 -12.71 -19.25 7.02
N TYR A 502 -12.68 -19.44 8.36
CA TYR A 502 -13.59 -20.33 9.17
C TYR A 502 -12.92 -20.93 10.44
N ILE A 503 -13.55 -20.81 11.64
CA ILE A 503 -13.45 -21.79 12.76
C ILE A 503 -14.79 -21.85 13.54
N PRO A 504 -15.33 -23.04 13.93
CA PRO A 504 -16.66 -23.22 14.51
C PRO A 504 -16.73 -23.34 16.05
N GLY A 505 -17.94 -23.15 16.59
CA GLY A 505 -18.56 -23.88 17.72
C GLY A 505 -18.21 -23.38 19.15
N SER A 506 -19.06 -22.57 19.79
CA SER A 506 -20.24 -22.96 20.61
C SER A 506 -19.88 -23.58 21.97
N ASP A 507 -20.21 -22.91 23.09
CA ASP A 507 -21.47 -23.23 23.79
C ASP A 507 -21.70 -22.42 25.09
N THR A 508 -22.96 -21.99 25.19
CA THR A 508 -23.86 -21.85 26.36
C THR A 508 -23.34 -21.20 27.66
N ALA A 509 -23.84 -20.04 28.11
CA ALA A 509 -25.21 -19.68 28.51
C ALA A 509 -25.54 -19.85 30.01
N ILE A 510 -25.98 -18.74 30.60
CA ILE A 510 -27.17 -18.58 31.48
C ILE A 510 -27.01 -18.61 33.02
N ARG A 511 -27.72 -17.61 33.61
CA ARG A 511 -28.39 -17.54 34.95
C ARG A 511 -27.56 -17.11 36.15
N LYS A 512 -28.06 -16.30 37.10
CA LYS A 512 -29.29 -15.48 37.29
C LYS A 512 -29.09 -14.75 38.64
N ARG A 513 -29.73 -13.57 38.77
CA ARG A 513 -30.45 -12.98 39.95
C ARG A 513 -29.90 -13.29 41.37
N GLY A 514 -29.74 -12.36 42.29
CA GLY A 514 -30.23 -10.98 42.41
C GLY A 514 -30.56 -10.65 43.87
N ARG A 515 -30.60 -9.34 44.16
CA ARG A 515 -31.37 -8.62 45.20
C ARG A 515 -30.93 -8.60 46.68
N THR A 516 -30.62 -7.36 47.10
CA THR A 516 -31.15 -6.54 48.23
C THR A 516 -30.88 -7.05 49.65
N THR A 517 -30.35 -6.29 50.62
CA THR A 517 -30.96 -5.14 51.33
C THR A 517 -29.96 -4.62 52.39
N ASP A 518 -29.94 -3.29 52.59
CA ASP A 518 -29.42 -2.54 53.76
C ASP A 518 -30.17 -2.87 55.08
N PRO A 519 -29.87 -2.30 56.29
CA PRO A 519 -28.94 -1.21 56.67
C PRO A 519 -28.11 -1.38 57.99
N GLY A 520 -27.08 -0.53 58.15
CA GLY A 520 -26.80 0.26 59.37
C GLY A 520 -26.15 -0.38 60.62
N CYS A 521 -24.91 0.01 60.94
CA CYS A 521 -24.49 0.57 62.25
C CYS A 521 -22.97 0.90 62.26
N ILE A 522 -22.64 2.06 62.83
CA ILE A 522 -21.30 2.64 63.02
C ILE A 522 -20.73 2.15 64.35
N TYR A 523 -19.43 1.81 64.45
CA TYR A 523 -18.46 2.22 65.50
C TYR A 523 -17.03 1.69 65.19
N GLU A 524 -16.08 2.63 65.11
CA GLU A 524 -14.66 2.60 65.57
C GLU A 524 -13.60 1.58 65.06
N LEU A 525 -12.80 2.08 64.11
CA LEU A 525 -11.31 2.07 63.96
C LEU A 525 -10.42 1.02 64.67
N SER A 526 -9.92 0.04 63.88
CA SER A 526 -8.49 -0.28 63.60
C SER A 526 -8.32 -1.75 63.16
N PRO A 527 -7.24 -2.17 62.48
CA PRO A 527 -6.41 -1.53 61.47
C PRO A 527 -6.76 -2.06 60.06
N ARG A 528 -6.46 -1.28 59.01
CA ARG A 528 -6.63 -1.70 57.60
C ARG A 528 -5.82 -2.97 57.32
N THR A 529 -6.48 -4.11 57.43
CA THR A 529 -6.15 -5.28 56.62
C THR A 529 -6.37 -4.82 55.18
N ARG A 530 -5.30 -4.75 54.37
CA ARG A 530 -5.42 -4.50 52.93
C ARG A 530 -6.37 -5.57 52.38
N MET A 531 -7.65 -5.22 52.22
CA MET A 531 -8.53 -5.89 51.30
C MET A 531 -7.79 -5.87 49.97
N ALA A 532 -7.58 -7.05 49.40
CA ALA A 532 -7.13 -7.18 48.03
C ALA A 532 -8.07 -6.31 47.19
N SER A 533 -7.55 -5.19 46.72
CA SER A 533 -8.23 -4.33 45.77
C SER A 533 -8.69 -5.22 44.63
N SER A 534 -9.96 -5.12 44.25
CA SER A 534 -10.34 -5.47 42.88
C SER A 534 -9.34 -4.77 41.97
N SER A 535 -8.41 -5.53 41.38
CA SER A 535 -7.41 -4.97 40.48
C SER A 535 -8.19 -4.34 39.34
N ASP A 536 -7.99 -3.04 39.13
CA ASP A 536 -8.46 -2.37 37.94
C ASP A 536 -7.82 -3.08 36.75
N PRO A 537 -8.59 -3.82 35.91
CA PRO A 537 -8.02 -4.61 34.84
C PRO A 537 -7.23 -3.77 33.82
N SER A 538 -7.45 -2.44 33.79
CA SER A 538 -6.69 -1.53 32.93
C SER A 538 -5.21 -1.40 33.34
N MET A 539 -4.86 -1.78 34.57
CA MET A 539 -3.49 -1.73 35.11
C MET A 539 -2.80 -3.10 35.15
N ASP A 540 -3.48 -4.17 34.70
CA ASP A 540 -2.92 -5.51 34.68
C ASP A 540 -1.79 -5.61 33.63
N THR A 541 -0.59 -5.97 34.08
CA THR A 541 0.58 -6.17 33.21
C THR A 541 0.77 -7.64 32.79
N VAL A 542 -0.11 -8.54 33.25
CA VAL A 542 -0.06 -9.98 32.99
C VAL A 542 -1.38 -10.43 32.38
N ALA A 543 -1.32 -10.99 31.18
CA ALA A 543 -2.47 -11.57 30.49
C ALA A 543 -2.44 -13.11 30.66
N PRO A 544 -3.48 -13.74 31.26
CA PRO A 544 -3.49 -15.19 31.56
C PRO A 544 -3.27 -16.10 30.35
N HIS A 545 -3.75 -15.69 29.17
CA HIS A 545 -3.61 -16.47 27.93
C HIS A 545 -2.31 -16.18 27.17
N ALA A 546 -1.47 -15.27 27.65
CA ALA A 546 -0.18 -14.94 27.06
C ALA A 546 0.94 -15.13 28.10
N ALA A 547 1.39 -16.38 28.28
CA ALA A 547 2.38 -16.79 29.29
C ALA A 547 3.63 -15.88 29.35
N VAL A 548 4.09 -15.40 28.19
CA VAL A 548 5.24 -14.49 28.06
C VAL A 548 5.13 -13.21 28.91
N THR A 549 3.91 -12.70 29.14
CA THR A 549 3.67 -11.50 29.96
C THR A 549 3.90 -11.77 31.45
N SER A 550 3.63 -13.00 31.91
CA SER A 550 3.91 -13.42 33.28
C SER A 550 5.39 -13.75 33.53
N GLU A 551 6.09 -14.21 32.48
CA GLU A 551 7.52 -14.53 32.52
C GLU A 551 8.40 -13.28 32.44
N ARG A 552 7.97 -12.23 31.73
CA ARG A 552 8.72 -10.99 31.48
C ARG A 552 8.11 -9.81 32.23
N LYS A 553 8.14 -9.90 33.56
CA LYS A 553 7.57 -8.89 34.47
C LYS A 553 8.21 -7.52 34.31
N LEU A 554 7.38 -6.48 34.39
CA LEU A 554 7.79 -5.08 34.47
C LEU A 554 8.00 -4.68 35.94
N ASN A 555 8.79 -3.63 36.15
CA ASN A 555 8.94 -2.97 37.45
C ASN A 555 7.75 -2.02 37.68
N LEU A 556 6.84 -2.40 38.58
CA LEU A 556 5.64 -1.62 38.89
C LEU A 556 5.96 -0.38 39.76
N ASP A 557 7.09 -0.41 40.47
CA ASP A 557 7.47 0.62 41.43
C ASP A 557 8.40 1.68 40.81
N LEU A 558 8.64 1.62 39.49
CA LEU A 558 9.59 2.51 38.81
C LEU A 558 9.19 3.99 38.93
N GLN A 559 7.89 4.28 38.94
CA GLN A 559 7.37 5.64 39.13
C GLN A 559 7.70 6.22 40.52
N GLU A 560 7.87 5.36 41.53
CA GLU A 560 8.26 5.77 42.89
C GLU A 560 9.77 6.06 42.97
N GLN A 561 10.56 5.38 42.15
CA GLN A 561 12.02 5.48 42.12
C GLN A 561 12.53 6.59 41.18
N LEU A 562 11.76 6.90 40.14
CA LEU A 562 12.15 7.87 39.12
C LEU A 562 10.94 8.70 38.66
N PRO A 563 11.02 10.05 38.67
CA PRO A 563 9.91 10.89 38.25
C PRO A 563 9.66 10.77 36.74
N LYS A 564 8.41 10.49 36.35
CA LYS A 564 7.95 10.39 34.96
C LYS A 564 8.84 9.45 34.12
N PRO A 565 8.94 8.15 34.46
CA PRO A 565 9.82 7.19 33.79
C PRO A 565 9.39 6.89 32.35
N TYR A 566 8.14 7.17 31.99
CA TYR A 566 7.60 7.06 30.63
C TYR A 566 8.00 8.23 29.70
N LEU A 567 8.57 9.31 30.24
CA LEU A 567 8.96 10.48 29.46
C LEU A 567 10.41 10.31 29.02
N ALA A 568 10.66 10.29 27.71
CA ALA A 568 12.02 10.22 27.17
C ALA A 568 12.83 11.48 27.53
N ARG A 569 14.13 11.30 27.82
CA ARG A 569 15.08 12.33 28.23
C ARG A 569 16.02 12.63 27.08
N ALA A 570 16.01 13.87 26.60
CA ALA A 570 16.86 14.27 25.48
C ALA A 570 18.35 14.32 25.84
N LEU A 571 18.69 14.82 27.03
CA LEU A 571 20.08 15.19 27.36
C LEU A 571 20.78 14.23 28.33
N VAL A 572 20.05 13.38 29.04
CA VAL A 572 20.59 12.57 30.14
C VAL A 572 20.02 11.15 30.15
N ALA A 573 20.91 10.16 30.33
CA ALA A 573 20.52 8.76 30.53
C ALA A 573 20.32 8.47 32.03
N VAL A 574 19.06 8.55 32.49
CA VAL A 574 18.67 8.43 33.91
C VAL A 574 18.22 7.02 34.27
N ASP A 575 18.47 6.60 35.50
CA ASP A 575 17.91 5.38 36.08
C ASP A 575 17.74 5.55 37.60
N PRO A 576 17.12 4.60 38.33
CA PRO A 576 16.94 4.70 39.78
C PRO A 576 18.24 4.97 40.56
N SER A 577 19.37 4.43 40.09
CA SER A 577 20.67 4.65 40.72
C SER A 577 21.32 5.99 40.32
N HIS A 578 20.99 6.53 39.14
CA HIS A 578 21.47 7.80 38.62
C HIS A 578 20.30 8.67 38.14
N PRO A 579 19.49 9.25 39.06
CA PRO A 579 18.30 10.03 38.70
C PRO A 579 18.61 11.32 37.93
N GLN A 580 19.86 11.80 38.01
CA GLN A 580 20.37 12.97 37.27
C GLN A 580 21.31 12.57 36.11
N GLY A 581 21.41 11.28 35.80
CA GLY A 581 22.34 10.74 34.79
C GLY A 581 23.79 10.65 35.29
N THR A 582 24.74 10.54 34.36
CA THR A 582 26.17 10.46 34.68
C THR A 582 26.65 11.74 35.34
N GLN A 583 27.18 11.65 36.57
CA GLN A 583 27.68 12.80 37.31
C GLN A 583 28.80 13.55 36.55
N GLY A 584 28.70 14.87 36.50
CA GLY A 584 29.72 15.74 35.91
C GLY A 584 29.78 15.73 34.36
N ARG A 585 28.85 15.06 33.68
CA ARG A 585 28.80 15.01 32.21
C ARG A 585 28.11 16.26 31.63
N ASP A 586 28.79 16.96 30.74
CA ASP A 586 28.18 18.01 29.92
C ASP A 586 27.57 17.38 28.65
N ALA A 587 26.25 17.55 28.49
CA ALA A 587 25.52 17.06 27.33
C ALA A 587 25.86 17.82 26.04
N ARG A 588 26.46 19.01 26.12
CA ARG A 588 26.81 19.88 24.97
C ARG A 588 25.62 20.19 24.03
N GLY A 589 24.40 20.14 24.57
CA GLY A 589 23.15 20.27 23.79
C GLY A 589 22.85 19.10 22.84
N LEU A 590 23.59 17.99 22.93
CA LEU A 590 23.41 16.80 22.10
C LEU A 590 22.37 15.85 22.73
N SER A 591 21.56 15.22 21.88
CA SER A 591 20.71 14.10 22.31
C SER A 591 21.56 12.96 22.88
N VAL A 592 20.99 12.11 23.74
CA VAL A 592 21.72 10.98 24.34
C VAL A 592 22.35 10.08 23.27
N LEU A 593 21.65 9.80 22.17
CA LEU A 593 22.22 9.04 21.03
C LEU A 593 23.35 9.80 20.31
N GLN A 594 23.25 11.13 20.17
CA GLN A 594 24.35 11.92 19.62
C GLN A 594 25.56 11.94 20.56
N GLN A 595 25.38 11.96 21.87
CA GLN A 595 26.47 11.86 22.84
C GLN A 595 27.21 10.52 22.72
N HIS A 596 26.48 9.41 22.51
CA HIS A 596 27.06 8.11 22.21
C HIS A 596 27.96 8.15 20.95
N ALA A 597 27.43 8.69 19.85
CA ALA A 597 28.18 8.77 18.58
C ALA A 597 29.37 9.74 18.67
N ALA A 598 29.24 10.85 19.40
CA ALA A 598 30.24 11.90 19.50
C ALA A 598 31.58 11.42 20.10
N PHE A 599 31.63 10.29 20.81
CA PHE A 599 32.90 9.70 21.23
C PHE A 599 33.79 9.25 20.06
N PHE A 600 33.17 8.79 18.97
CA PHE A 600 33.84 8.30 17.77
C PHE A 600 34.19 9.41 16.77
N ASP A 601 33.63 10.60 16.95
CA ASP A 601 34.00 11.82 16.23
C ASP A 601 35.27 12.40 16.87
N ARG A 602 36.44 12.01 16.36
CA ARG A 602 37.72 12.27 17.04
C ARG A 602 38.22 13.68 16.79
N ASN A 603 37.83 14.28 15.67
CA ASN A 603 38.18 15.64 15.29
C ASN A 603 37.10 16.68 15.71
N ASN A 604 35.92 16.24 16.16
CA ASN A 604 34.77 17.06 16.55
C ASN A 604 34.19 17.90 15.40
N ASP A 605 34.23 17.40 14.16
CA ASP A 605 33.63 18.06 13.00
C ASP A 605 32.17 17.64 12.73
N GLY A 606 31.65 16.69 13.52
CA GLY A 606 30.30 16.14 13.39
C GLY A 606 30.17 15.02 12.35
N ILE A 607 31.28 14.58 11.75
CA ILE A 607 31.36 13.56 10.71
C ILE A 607 32.36 12.48 11.11
N ILE A 608 31.86 11.26 11.28
CA ILE A 608 32.69 10.12 11.65
C ILE A 608 33.05 9.35 10.39
N TYR A 609 34.35 9.17 10.16
CA TYR A 609 34.85 8.34 9.08
C TYR A 609 35.32 6.95 9.58
N PRO A 610 35.54 5.98 8.66
CA PRO A 610 36.05 4.66 9.02
C PRO A 610 37.32 4.66 9.87
N TRP A 611 38.27 5.56 9.60
CA TRP A 611 39.51 5.63 10.40
C TRP A 611 39.27 6.16 11.83
N GLU A 612 38.29 7.03 12.04
CA GLU A 612 37.92 7.53 13.37
C GLU A 612 37.16 6.49 14.16
N THR A 613 36.24 5.76 13.51
CA THR A 613 35.57 4.60 14.11
C THR A 613 36.61 3.55 14.52
N PHE A 614 37.60 3.27 13.68
CA PHE A 614 38.71 2.38 14.00
C PHE A 614 39.48 2.87 15.25
N GLN A 615 39.84 4.16 15.31
CA GLN A 615 40.54 4.75 16.46
C GLN A 615 39.70 4.65 17.74
N GLY A 616 38.40 4.96 17.68
CA GLY A 616 37.50 4.84 18.83
C GLY A 616 37.36 3.40 19.32
N LEU A 617 37.21 2.43 18.42
CA LEU A 617 37.15 1.01 18.79
C LEU A 617 38.45 0.51 19.44
N ARG A 618 39.61 0.99 18.94
CA ARG A 618 40.91 0.70 19.56
C ARG A 618 41.01 1.32 20.96
N ALA A 619 40.54 2.55 21.12
CA ALA A 619 40.56 3.28 22.37
C ALA A 619 39.77 2.58 23.49
N ILE A 620 38.61 1.98 23.18
CA ILE A 620 37.75 1.36 24.20
C ILE A 620 38.13 -0.08 24.58
N GLY A 621 38.96 -0.79 23.80
CA GLY A 621 38.98 -2.23 24.02
C GLY A 621 39.56 -3.08 22.91
N CYS A 622 39.12 -2.80 21.69
CA CYS A 622 39.06 -3.82 20.65
C CYS A 622 40.44 -4.10 20.04
N GLY A 623 40.70 -5.37 19.72
CA GLY A 623 41.89 -5.79 18.98
C GLY A 623 41.90 -5.24 17.55
N PHE A 624 43.08 -5.13 16.94
CA PHE A 624 43.25 -4.60 15.57
C PHE A 624 42.29 -5.22 14.52
N PRO A 625 42.20 -6.57 14.36
CA PRO A 625 41.36 -7.15 13.31
C PRO A 625 39.86 -6.88 13.53
N VAL A 626 39.42 -6.86 14.80
CA VAL A 626 38.04 -6.55 15.18
C VAL A 626 37.74 -5.08 14.91
N SER A 627 38.61 -4.16 15.33
CA SER A 627 38.46 -2.72 15.07
C SER A 627 38.40 -2.40 13.58
N PHE A 628 39.25 -3.01 12.76
CA PHE A 628 39.29 -2.77 11.32
C PHE A 628 38.00 -3.24 10.64
N THR A 629 37.56 -4.46 10.96
CA THR A 629 36.34 -5.04 10.38
C THR A 629 35.10 -4.25 10.79
N LEU A 630 34.95 -3.96 12.08
CA LEU A 630 33.80 -3.20 12.59
C LEU A 630 33.77 -1.77 12.05
N ALA A 631 34.91 -1.11 11.91
CA ALA A 631 34.96 0.22 11.33
C ALA A 631 34.37 0.26 9.91
N ILE A 632 34.67 -0.72 9.08
CA ILE A 632 34.09 -0.81 7.73
C ILE A 632 32.59 -1.10 7.81
N VAL A 633 32.19 -2.11 8.60
CA VAL A 633 30.79 -2.56 8.70
C VAL A 633 29.87 -1.46 9.23
N ILE A 634 30.27 -0.79 10.32
CA ILE A 634 29.49 0.28 10.95
C ILE A 634 29.33 1.45 9.97
N ASN A 635 30.42 1.92 9.36
CA ASN A 635 30.33 3.05 8.45
C ASN A 635 29.57 2.70 7.16
N LEU A 636 29.71 1.48 6.64
CA LEU A 636 28.92 1.02 5.50
C LEU A 636 27.41 1.00 5.81
N ALA A 637 27.03 0.58 7.02
CA ALA A 637 25.64 0.50 7.44
C ALA A 637 25.03 1.88 7.76
N LEU A 638 25.78 2.76 8.44
CA LEU A 638 25.26 4.02 8.97
C LEU A 638 25.50 5.22 8.04
N SER A 639 26.38 5.11 7.02
CA SER A 639 26.71 6.26 6.16
C SER A 639 25.51 6.75 5.35
N TYR A 640 24.80 5.84 4.67
CA TYR A 640 23.68 6.24 3.81
C TYR A 640 22.49 6.84 4.58
N PRO A 641 21.99 6.22 5.68
CA PRO A 641 20.85 6.77 6.42
C PRO A 641 21.12 8.14 7.08
N THR A 642 22.38 8.41 7.44
CA THR A 642 22.76 9.66 8.12
C THR A 642 23.14 10.77 7.14
N GLN A 643 23.32 10.47 5.85
CA GLN A 643 23.74 11.47 4.87
C GLN A 643 22.63 12.50 4.57
N PRO A 644 22.95 13.80 4.38
CA PRO A 644 21.96 14.81 4.04
C PRO A 644 21.43 14.74 2.60
N GLY A 645 22.10 14.00 1.71
CA GLY A 645 21.75 13.92 0.28
C GLY A 645 21.55 12.48 -0.20
N TRP A 646 21.03 12.33 -1.42
CA TRP A 646 20.66 11.03 -1.98
C TRP A 646 21.84 10.21 -2.58
N MET A 647 22.97 10.84 -2.92
CA MET A 647 24.14 10.14 -3.48
C MET A 647 25.00 9.49 -2.38
N PRO A 648 25.23 8.16 -2.37
CA PRO A 648 26.05 7.52 -1.35
C PRO A 648 27.48 8.09 -1.29
N SER A 649 27.94 8.43 -0.08
CA SER A 649 29.32 8.84 0.17
C SER A 649 30.28 7.67 -0.03
N LEU A 650 31.20 7.78 -1.00
CA LEU A 650 32.25 6.77 -1.20
C LEU A 650 33.24 6.69 -0.04
N LEU A 651 33.29 7.72 0.81
CA LEU A 651 34.13 7.76 2.01
C LEU A 651 33.46 7.13 3.23
N LEU A 652 32.22 6.64 3.07
CA LEU A 652 31.43 6.01 4.14
C LEU A 652 31.31 6.91 5.39
N SER A 653 31.05 8.20 5.18
CA SER A 653 30.92 9.17 6.28
C SER A 653 29.58 9.03 7.02
N VAL A 654 29.64 9.02 8.35
CA VAL A 654 28.48 8.99 9.25
C VAL A 654 28.28 10.36 9.88
N HIS A 655 27.11 10.96 9.72
CA HIS A 655 26.84 12.31 10.23
C HIS A 655 26.14 12.26 11.59
N VAL A 656 26.81 12.75 12.64
CA VAL A 656 26.31 12.72 14.02
C VAL A 656 24.97 13.45 14.14
N LYS A 657 24.79 14.56 13.41
CA LYS A 657 23.52 15.33 13.39
C LYS A 657 22.29 14.47 13.06
N ASN A 658 22.44 13.50 12.15
CA ASN A 658 21.35 12.67 11.63
C ASN A 658 21.36 11.24 12.18
N ILE A 659 22.15 10.96 13.22
CA ILE A 659 22.34 9.60 13.73
C ILE A 659 21.05 8.91 14.20
N HIS A 660 20.03 9.69 14.61
CA HIS A 660 18.70 9.20 14.97
C HIS A 660 18.02 8.40 13.83
N LYS A 661 18.37 8.67 12.56
CA LYS A 661 17.86 7.93 11.39
C LYS A 661 18.45 6.53 11.24
N ALA A 662 19.51 6.22 11.98
CA ALA A 662 20.27 4.97 11.83
C ALA A 662 19.84 3.88 12.84
N LYS A 663 18.71 4.09 13.52
CA LYS A 663 18.08 3.12 14.42
C LYS A 663 17.45 1.97 13.62
N HIS A 664 17.50 0.75 14.14
CA HIS A 664 16.87 -0.44 13.53
C HIS A 664 15.78 -1.03 14.43
N GLY A 665 14.88 -1.83 13.84
CA GLY A 665 13.66 -2.29 14.51
C GLY A 665 13.85 -3.27 15.66
N SER A 666 14.95 -4.02 15.73
CA SER A 666 15.18 -5.09 16.71
C SER A 666 16.16 -4.71 17.83
N ASP A 667 16.20 -3.42 18.18
CA ASP A 667 17.04 -2.90 19.25
C ASP A 667 16.40 -3.10 20.64
N SER A 668 16.88 -2.37 21.66
CA SER A 668 16.31 -2.41 23.02
C SER A 668 15.16 -1.40 23.21
N GLU A 669 14.81 -0.63 22.19
CA GLU A 669 13.87 0.51 22.23
C GLU A 669 14.23 1.60 23.25
N THR A 670 15.45 1.57 23.80
CA THR A 670 15.90 2.52 24.84
C THR A 670 16.13 3.93 24.29
N TYR A 671 16.44 4.04 23.00
CA TYR A 671 16.31 5.31 22.28
C TYR A 671 14.92 5.39 21.66
N ASP A 672 14.28 6.55 21.66
CA ASP A 672 13.13 6.81 20.78
C ASP A 672 13.58 7.15 19.34
N THR A 673 12.63 7.49 18.47
CA THR A 673 12.89 7.83 17.06
C THR A 673 13.69 9.11 16.87
N GLU A 674 13.77 9.96 17.89
CA GLU A 674 14.51 11.22 17.89
C GLU A 674 15.87 11.10 18.61
N GLY A 675 16.22 9.92 19.12
CA GLY A 675 17.49 9.66 19.82
C GLY A 675 17.49 10.07 21.30
N ARG A 676 16.31 10.30 21.90
CA ARG A 676 16.13 10.57 23.34
C ARG A 676 16.10 9.24 24.10
N PHE A 677 16.53 9.25 25.36
CA PHE A 677 16.63 8.07 26.20
C PHE A 677 15.32 7.80 26.97
N ASP A 678 14.72 6.62 26.82
CA ASP A 678 13.50 6.19 27.53
C ASP A 678 13.87 5.37 28.80
N PRO A 679 13.67 5.92 30.01
CA PRO A 679 14.01 5.23 31.25
C PRO A 679 13.18 3.97 31.51
N SER A 680 11.93 3.94 31.07
CA SER A 680 11.04 2.78 31.24
C SER A 680 11.49 1.59 30.38
N LYS A 681 11.91 1.86 29.14
CA LYS A 681 12.47 0.85 28.23
C LYS A 681 13.84 0.37 28.70
N PHE A 682 14.67 1.27 29.23
CA PHE A 682 15.94 0.89 29.86
C PHE A 682 15.72 -0.03 31.07
N ASP A 683 14.81 0.32 31.97
CA ASP A 683 14.52 -0.52 33.15
C ASP A 683 13.93 -1.89 32.77
N ALA A 684 13.16 -1.94 31.67
CA ALA A 684 12.62 -3.18 31.11
C ALA A 684 13.69 -4.20 30.72
N ILE A 685 14.92 -3.78 30.40
CA ILE A 685 16.04 -4.68 30.11
C ILE A 685 16.34 -5.56 31.32
N PHE A 686 16.40 -4.97 32.52
CA PHE A 686 16.77 -5.67 33.74
C PHE A 686 15.58 -6.35 34.40
N SER A 687 14.42 -5.68 34.47
CA SER A 687 13.23 -6.27 35.09
C SER A 687 12.70 -7.52 34.34
N LYS A 688 12.83 -7.54 33.01
CA LYS A 688 12.43 -8.70 32.19
C LYS A 688 13.48 -9.81 32.16
N TYR A 689 14.78 -9.48 32.05
CA TYR A 689 15.82 -10.45 31.72
C TYR A 689 16.89 -10.66 32.80
N GLY A 690 17.11 -9.72 33.72
CA GLY A 690 18.07 -9.85 34.83
C GLY A 690 17.51 -10.70 35.97
N ARG A 691 17.39 -12.01 35.75
CA ARG A 691 16.79 -12.98 36.70
C ARG A 691 17.80 -13.49 37.73
N THR A 692 19.08 -13.52 37.36
CA THR A 692 20.18 -13.99 38.21
C THR A 692 20.58 -12.91 39.21
N GLN A 693 20.74 -11.68 38.73
CA GLN A 693 21.00 -10.50 39.57
C GLN A 693 20.16 -9.32 39.08
N PRO A 694 19.44 -8.61 39.97
CA PRO A 694 18.50 -7.55 39.57
C PRO A 694 19.10 -6.39 38.75
N ASN A 695 20.40 -6.14 38.86
CA ASN A 695 21.10 -5.01 38.23
C ASN A 695 22.25 -5.45 37.31
N ALA A 696 22.23 -6.69 36.82
CA ALA A 696 23.22 -7.16 35.87
C ALA A 696 22.64 -8.22 34.93
N LEU A 697 23.30 -8.41 33.79
CA LEU A 697 22.97 -9.46 32.83
C LEU A 697 24.11 -10.47 32.70
N THR A 698 23.77 -11.74 32.80
CA THR A 698 24.63 -12.83 32.35
C THR A 698 24.63 -12.93 30.82
N LYS A 699 25.58 -13.68 30.25
CA LYS A 699 25.63 -13.91 28.79
C LYS A 699 24.36 -14.60 28.26
N ASP A 700 23.78 -15.50 29.03
CA ASP A 700 22.60 -16.28 28.61
C ASP A 700 21.31 -15.45 28.69
N GLU A 701 21.17 -14.62 29.72
CA GLU A 701 20.10 -13.63 29.83
C GLU A 701 20.17 -12.60 28.71
N LEU A 702 21.37 -12.13 28.38
CA LEU A 702 21.60 -11.24 27.24
C LEU A 702 21.19 -11.89 25.91
N ASN A 703 21.59 -13.14 25.66
CA ASN A 703 21.18 -13.86 24.45
C ASN A 703 19.67 -14.10 24.41
N THR A 704 19.02 -14.27 25.57
CA THR A 704 17.57 -14.42 25.68
C THR A 704 16.86 -13.11 25.32
N MET A 705 17.35 -11.97 25.82
CA MET A 705 16.87 -10.64 25.43
C MET A 705 16.99 -10.42 23.92
N LEU A 706 18.16 -10.72 23.34
CA LEU A 706 18.40 -10.54 21.90
C LEU A 706 17.48 -11.39 21.00
N LYS A 707 17.08 -12.58 21.46
CA LYS A 707 16.09 -13.41 20.75
C LYS A 707 14.68 -12.85 20.90
N ALA A 708 14.36 -12.33 22.08
CA ALA A 708 13.04 -11.81 22.41
C ALA A 708 12.70 -10.49 21.72
N ASN A 709 13.69 -9.65 21.41
CA ASN A 709 13.50 -8.34 20.77
C ASN A 709 13.51 -8.40 19.22
N ARG A 710 13.47 -9.58 18.60
CA ARG A 710 13.53 -9.72 17.13
C ARG A 710 12.19 -9.37 16.47
N ASN A 711 12.21 -8.41 15.53
CA ASN A 711 11.06 -8.09 14.70
C ASN A 711 11.03 -8.91 13.39
N MET A 712 9.84 -9.34 12.96
CA MET A 712 9.59 -10.40 11.95
C MET A 712 10.29 -10.22 10.59
N TYR A 713 10.65 -9.00 10.19
CA TYR A 713 11.30 -8.71 8.90
C TYR A 713 12.55 -7.84 9.02
N ASP A 714 13.13 -7.74 10.22
CA ASP A 714 14.31 -6.92 10.48
C ASP A 714 15.59 -7.77 10.61
N PHE A 715 15.88 -8.56 9.57
CA PHE A 715 17.03 -9.47 9.56
C PHE A 715 18.37 -8.75 9.77
N ILE A 716 18.51 -7.52 9.25
CA ILE A 716 19.71 -6.70 9.42
C ILE A 716 19.81 -6.23 10.88
N GLY A 717 18.71 -5.74 11.47
CA GLY A 717 18.69 -5.35 12.88
C GLY A 717 18.92 -6.52 13.85
N TRP A 718 18.54 -7.76 13.50
CA TRP A 718 18.91 -8.94 14.31
C TRP A 718 20.42 -9.12 14.42
N GLY A 719 21.11 -8.93 13.29
CA GLY A 719 22.57 -9.01 13.21
C GLY A 719 23.23 -7.86 13.97
N ALA A 720 22.80 -6.62 13.71
CA ALA A 720 23.32 -5.42 14.35
C ALA A 720 23.16 -5.45 15.88
N SER A 721 21.95 -5.70 16.39
CA SER A 721 21.65 -5.84 17.82
C SER A 721 22.51 -6.92 18.47
N SER A 722 22.66 -8.09 17.82
CA SER A 722 23.55 -9.13 18.36
C SER A 722 25.02 -8.72 18.39
N LEU A 723 25.49 -7.92 17.43
CA LEU A 723 26.87 -7.47 17.36
C LEU A 723 27.16 -6.43 18.45
N GLU A 724 26.30 -5.42 18.57
CA GLU A 724 26.40 -4.33 19.55
C GLU A 724 26.45 -4.85 20.99
N TRP A 725 25.47 -5.68 21.37
CA TRP A 725 25.38 -6.19 22.74
C TRP A 725 26.48 -7.19 23.08
N LYS A 726 26.93 -8.02 22.13
CA LYS A 726 28.06 -8.94 22.37
C LYS A 726 29.38 -8.19 22.46
N LEU A 727 29.56 -7.12 21.68
CA LEU A 727 30.72 -6.25 21.79
C LEU A 727 30.75 -5.57 23.16
N LEU A 728 29.62 -4.97 23.58
CA LEU A 728 29.47 -4.38 24.90
C LEU A 728 29.78 -5.38 26.01
N TYR A 729 29.20 -6.58 25.96
CA TYR A 729 29.48 -7.63 26.94
C TYR A 729 30.97 -8.02 26.94
N SER A 730 31.63 -8.06 25.78
CA SER A 730 33.05 -8.39 25.69
C SER A 730 33.97 -7.33 26.31
N VAL A 731 33.60 -6.04 26.25
CA VAL A 731 34.47 -4.94 26.71
C VAL A 731 34.12 -4.44 28.11
N ALA A 732 32.90 -4.68 28.59
CA ALA A 732 32.37 -4.06 29.81
C ALA A 732 31.85 -5.05 30.88
N LYS A 733 31.94 -6.37 30.64
CA LYS A 733 31.66 -7.34 31.71
C LYS A 733 32.68 -7.20 32.84
N ASP A 734 32.24 -7.44 34.07
CA ASP A 734 33.11 -7.48 35.24
C ASP A 734 33.89 -8.82 35.34
N LYS A 735 34.64 -8.96 36.44
CA LYS A 735 35.46 -10.15 36.72
C LYS A 735 34.63 -11.41 36.93
N ASP A 736 33.37 -11.27 37.33
CA ASP A 736 32.43 -12.36 37.57
C ASP A 736 31.62 -12.71 36.31
N GLY A 737 31.89 -12.02 35.19
CA GLY A 737 31.23 -12.26 33.91
C GLY A 737 29.85 -11.62 33.81
N LEU A 738 29.56 -10.61 34.63
CA LEU A 738 28.29 -9.92 34.67
C LEU A 738 28.39 -8.56 33.97
N LEU A 739 27.39 -8.23 33.16
CA LEU A 739 27.26 -6.92 32.53
C LEU A 739 26.41 -6.02 33.43
N GLN A 740 27.08 -5.13 34.16
CA GLN A 740 26.47 -4.27 35.17
C GLN A 740 25.55 -3.20 34.56
N ARG A 741 24.44 -2.88 35.25
CA ARG A 741 23.45 -1.88 34.83
C ARG A 741 24.06 -0.51 34.56
N ASP A 742 25.00 -0.04 35.38
CA ASP A 742 25.67 1.24 35.15
C ASP A 742 26.56 1.23 33.89
N ALA A 743 27.20 0.10 33.57
CA ALA A 743 27.96 -0.03 32.34
C ALA A 743 27.03 0.05 31.11
N VAL A 744 25.89 -0.64 31.15
CA VAL A 744 24.88 -0.55 30.09
C VAL A 744 24.33 0.87 29.97
N ARG A 745 23.97 1.53 31.09
CA ARG A 745 23.51 2.92 31.08
C ARG A 745 24.55 3.86 30.46
N GLY A 746 25.81 3.69 30.84
CA GLY A 746 26.93 4.49 30.36
C GLY A 746 27.26 4.26 28.88
N VAL A 747 26.85 3.14 28.27
CA VAL A 747 26.97 3.00 26.81
C VAL A 747 26.01 3.94 26.09
N PHE A 748 24.81 4.16 26.64
CA PHE A 748 23.79 4.97 25.97
C PHE A 748 24.16 6.46 25.92
N ASP A 749 24.79 7.02 26.94
CA ASP A 749 25.26 8.41 26.91
C ASP A 749 26.72 8.55 26.44
N GLY A 750 27.40 7.44 26.14
CA GLY A 750 28.81 7.37 25.72
C GLY A 750 29.82 7.46 26.87
N SER A 751 29.41 7.67 28.12
CA SER A 751 30.31 7.81 29.27
C SER A 751 31.13 6.55 29.56
N LEU A 752 30.60 5.37 29.22
CA LEU A 752 31.34 4.11 29.34
C LEU A 752 32.59 4.12 28.44
N PHE A 753 32.50 4.67 27.23
CA PHE A 753 33.62 4.67 26.28
C PHE A 753 34.80 5.52 26.79
N GLU A 754 34.50 6.66 27.41
CA GLU A 754 35.49 7.52 28.06
C GLU A 754 36.16 6.79 29.23
N ARG A 755 35.38 6.16 30.11
CA ARG A 755 35.90 5.36 31.24
C ARG A 755 36.82 4.23 30.75
N LEU A 756 36.43 3.51 29.70
CA LEU A 756 37.24 2.44 29.11
C LEU A 756 38.53 2.98 28.51
N GLN A 757 38.48 4.09 27.77
CA GLN A 757 39.66 4.74 27.21
C GLN A 757 40.64 5.18 28.30
N ASP A 758 40.14 5.78 29.38
CA ASP A 758 40.99 6.30 30.46
C ASP A 758 41.58 5.17 31.30
N SER A 759 40.83 4.10 31.56
CA SER A 759 41.35 2.88 32.20
C SER A 759 42.50 2.25 31.41
N LYS A 760 42.48 2.38 30.07
CA LYS A 760 43.53 1.88 29.18
C LYS A 760 44.72 2.82 29.01
N LYS A 761 44.54 4.13 29.21
CA LYS A 761 45.68 5.06 29.27
C LYS A 761 46.47 4.92 30.57
N SER A 762 45.82 4.42 31.62
CA SER A 762 46.38 4.19 32.94
C SER A 762 46.89 2.76 33.18
N SER A 763 46.63 1.86 32.22
CA SER A 763 47.19 0.49 32.17
C SER A 763 48.33 0.43 31.16
#